data_AF-A0A6C0H261-F1
#
_entry.id   AF-A0A6C0H261-F1
#
_cell.length_a   1.000
_cell.length_b   1.000
_cell.length_c   1.000
_cell.angle_alpha   90.00
_cell.angle_beta   90.00
_cell.angle_gamma   90.00
#
_symmetry.space_group_name_H-M   'P 1'
#
loop_
_entity.id
_entity.type
_entity.pdbx_description
1 polymer ?
#
loop_
_entity_poly.entity_id
_entity_poly.type
_entity_poly.pdbx_seq_one_letter_code
_entity_poly.pdbx_strand_id
1 'polypeptide(L)'
;MSDFTTKTENGALAVNSDSVSKWVGIWLLMAGTGKERIVSLITKAINENLDKPEQLARLLVLVARLRDIRNGGQGRRFESMTALMTALPLINDTRVIEVMLDLWATHYGRWNDLNDIRCGLEKNEFNLVSNEIKMFILEFINQKWADTIKSNVFSKETIGAWKYFPKEKNDCDARVKIGQLLFPNITQDTNFHDHEVTDRSPIQWRWHRLLKSVRILLRSNRSKIHMVESFLCSDNADKINPERVPGVARKNLSRALTNVASLRSKKGENQRTDNPKRIKCAENFNLHAIQVMEARRAHQLKMDELRNQLASSNLSDEAKALIRTQIEDETKNYEETAPKVHGGDTVYVHQLVQQYLKKNPQNYGEKNPMIEDPMIEAQFFAILDKFKLLAEKNVLVVIDTSGSMHTKNSNSDVAPRDVAIGLTAIFSSLLPPALRHKCIAFSNRPNVFDLSRINGGNPKLFNYIDFFNKNEIVANTDIKLTIDLVSQLMRNQDFKLDMILFITDTQFDEITTDRRFTAGEYCKQKLPGTLAGFWNVNGVHTETLPAEPSENGIIMVSGFNAKMLDSIFDTVNAASEISFEDLKLQREAARKAFEENRAQEMLRLQEEERRAEEERQLNTYQMILDFCDGEFSYPIRRKLSALVSGIFAEYIFDEPVSDDVISEEN
;
A
#
# COMPACT_ATOMS: atom_id res chain seq x y z
N MET A 1 -25.66 -20.79 23.96
CA MET A 1 -25.37 -22.17 23.49
C MET A 1 -26.63 -22.97 23.12
N SER A 2 -27.80 -22.72 23.72
CA SER A 2 -29.06 -23.44 23.40
C SER A 2 -29.52 -23.32 21.94
N ASP A 3 -29.15 -22.24 21.27
CA ASP A 3 -29.70 -21.89 19.95
C ASP A 3 -29.12 -22.72 18.79
N PHE A 4 -28.07 -23.51 19.03
CA PHE A 4 -27.32 -24.22 17.98
C PHE A 4 -27.03 -25.68 18.29
N THR A 5 -27.66 -26.20 19.33
CA THR A 5 -27.58 -27.62 19.70
C THR A 5 -28.91 -28.30 19.40
N THR A 6 -28.93 -29.21 18.44
CA THR A 6 -30.05 -30.14 18.25
C THR A 6 -29.82 -31.37 19.11
N LYS A 7 -30.87 -31.89 19.76
CA LYS A 7 -30.79 -33.20 20.40
C LYS A 7 -30.89 -34.27 19.31
N THR A 8 -29.90 -35.14 19.22
CA THR A 8 -29.97 -36.34 18.38
C THR A 8 -30.97 -37.35 18.98
N GLU A 9 -31.39 -38.36 18.22
CA GLU A 9 -32.36 -39.38 18.67
C GLU A 9 -31.96 -40.08 19.97
N ASN A 10 -30.66 -40.14 20.28
CA ASN A 10 -30.08 -40.66 21.51
C ASN A 10 -29.89 -39.61 22.62
N GLY A 11 -30.48 -38.42 22.49
CA GLY A 11 -30.52 -37.39 23.53
C GLY A 11 -29.25 -36.56 23.72
N ALA A 12 -28.21 -36.78 22.90
CA ALA A 12 -26.97 -36.01 22.92
C ALA A 12 -27.13 -34.67 22.22
N LEU A 13 -26.49 -33.62 22.75
CA LEU A 13 -26.44 -32.31 22.11
C LEU A 13 -25.47 -32.37 20.92
N ALA A 14 -25.99 -32.26 19.70
CA ALA A 14 -25.21 -32.13 18.47
C ALA A 14 -25.20 -30.69 17.97
N VAL A 15 -24.02 -30.20 17.60
CA VAL A 15 -23.80 -28.84 17.10
C VAL A 15 -24.22 -28.79 15.63
N ASN A 16 -25.01 -27.78 15.24
CA ASN A 16 -25.40 -27.57 13.85
C ASN A 16 -24.22 -26.98 13.04
N SER A 17 -23.34 -27.85 12.53
CA SER A 17 -22.11 -27.51 11.79
C SER A 17 -22.35 -26.64 10.55
N ASP A 18 -23.52 -26.77 9.91
CA ASP A 18 -23.88 -25.97 8.73
C ASP A 18 -24.07 -24.50 9.08
N SER A 19 -24.70 -24.20 10.22
CA SER A 19 -24.90 -22.82 10.67
C SER A 19 -23.58 -22.14 11.02
N VAL A 20 -22.70 -22.83 11.74
CA VAL A 20 -21.36 -22.35 12.13
C VAL A 20 -20.49 -22.09 10.90
N SER A 21 -20.48 -23.01 9.93
CA SER A 21 -19.71 -22.87 8.68
C SER A 21 -20.10 -21.65 7.85
N LYS A 22 -21.34 -21.15 7.96
CA LYS A 22 -21.80 -19.94 7.24
C LYS A 22 -21.35 -18.66 7.91
N TRP A 23 -21.48 -18.57 9.24
CA TRP A 23 -21.00 -17.43 10.02
C TRP A 23 -19.48 -17.31 9.94
N VAL A 24 -18.79 -18.45 10.08
CA VAL A 24 -17.36 -18.57 9.82
C VAL A 24 -17.07 -18.26 8.36
N GLY A 25 -17.88 -18.71 7.39
CA GLY A 25 -17.73 -18.35 5.99
C GLY A 25 -17.83 -16.85 5.71
N ILE A 26 -18.78 -16.14 6.34
CA ILE A 26 -18.93 -14.67 6.23
C ILE A 26 -17.78 -13.96 6.93
N TRP A 27 -17.37 -14.46 8.09
CA TRP A 27 -16.14 -14.01 8.73
C TRP A 27 -14.92 -14.30 7.86
N LEU A 28 -14.86 -15.38 7.09
CA LEU A 28 -13.71 -15.73 6.24
C LEU A 28 -13.78 -15.14 4.83
N LEU A 29 -14.87 -14.47 4.44
CA LEU A 29 -14.97 -13.69 3.18
C LEU A 29 -13.84 -12.64 3.06
N MET A 30 -13.13 -12.41 4.15
CA MET A 30 -11.96 -11.56 4.42
C MET A 30 -10.67 -11.88 3.61
N ALA A 31 -10.69 -12.76 2.59
CA ALA A 31 -9.51 -13.17 1.81
C ALA A 31 -9.65 -13.07 0.26
N GLY A 32 -10.18 -11.96 -0.27
CA GLY A 32 -10.21 -11.73 -1.73
C GLY A 32 -11.28 -12.54 -2.46
N THR A 33 -12.44 -12.69 -1.85
CA THR A 33 -13.54 -13.52 -2.35
C THR A 33 -14.31 -12.83 -3.49
N GLY A 34 -14.64 -13.58 -4.54
CA GLY A 34 -15.43 -13.08 -5.66
C GLY A 34 -16.88 -12.71 -5.31
N LYS A 35 -17.48 -11.79 -6.08
CA LYS A 35 -18.84 -11.24 -5.90
C LYS A 35 -19.90 -12.32 -5.65
N GLU A 36 -19.91 -13.38 -6.45
CA GLU A 36 -20.93 -14.43 -6.42
C GLU A 36 -20.97 -15.18 -5.09
N ARG A 37 -19.79 -15.46 -4.51
CA ARG A 37 -19.69 -16.16 -3.24
C ARG A 37 -20.16 -15.29 -2.07
N ILE A 38 -19.87 -13.98 -2.11
CA ILE A 38 -20.39 -13.01 -1.13
C ILE A 38 -21.91 -12.99 -1.19
N VAL A 39 -22.48 -12.83 -2.40
CA VAL A 39 -23.94 -12.81 -2.59
C VAL A 39 -24.56 -14.09 -2.06
N SER A 40 -24.00 -15.26 -2.38
CA SER A 40 -24.50 -16.56 -1.93
C SER A 40 -24.51 -16.70 -0.41
N LEU A 41 -23.40 -16.37 0.26
CA LEU A 41 -23.28 -16.50 1.72
C LEU A 41 -24.20 -15.53 2.47
N ILE A 42 -24.25 -14.27 2.05
CA ILE A 42 -25.12 -13.26 2.67
C ILE A 42 -26.59 -13.61 2.42
N THR A 43 -26.97 -14.02 1.21
CA THR A 43 -28.36 -14.40 0.91
C THR A 43 -28.84 -15.53 1.81
N LYS A 44 -28.02 -16.58 1.94
CA LYS A 44 -28.34 -17.73 2.78
C LYS A 44 -28.45 -17.32 4.25
N ALA A 45 -27.50 -16.56 4.76
CA ALA A 45 -27.48 -16.15 6.16
C ALA A 45 -28.63 -15.22 6.53
N ILE A 46 -29.00 -14.26 5.66
CA ILE A 46 -30.15 -13.38 5.92
C ILE A 46 -31.44 -14.21 5.93
N ASN A 47 -31.70 -15.00 4.89
CA ASN A 47 -32.96 -15.76 4.77
C ASN A 47 -33.22 -16.72 5.95
N GLU A 48 -32.17 -17.30 6.54
CA GLU A 48 -32.28 -18.20 7.69
C GLU A 48 -32.48 -17.50 9.04
N ASN A 49 -32.29 -16.17 9.09
CA ASN A 49 -32.32 -15.37 10.31
C ASN A 49 -33.25 -14.14 10.21
N LEU A 50 -34.13 -14.07 9.20
CA LEU A 50 -35.08 -12.96 9.04
C LEU A 50 -36.04 -12.83 10.22
N ASP A 51 -36.35 -13.91 10.91
CA ASP A 51 -37.21 -13.95 12.09
C ASP A 51 -36.43 -13.82 13.41
N LYS A 52 -35.10 -13.58 13.35
CA LYS A 52 -34.19 -13.59 14.51
C LYS A 52 -33.42 -12.26 14.60
N PRO A 53 -33.98 -11.24 15.26
CA PRO A 53 -33.39 -9.90 15.30
C PRO A 53 -31.95 -9.88 15.82
N GLU A 54 -31.65 -10.61 16.90
CA GLU A 54 -30.29 -10.69 17.45
C GLU A 54 -29.27 -11.20 16.41
N GLN A 55 -29.62 -12.27 15.70
CA GLN A 55 -28.76 -12.85 14.68
C GLN A 55 -28.63 -11.89 13.48
N LEU A 56 -29.71 -11.21 13.11
CA LEU A 56 -29.68 -10.23 12.04
C LEU A 56 -28.80 -9.01 12.39
N ALA A 57 -28.83 -8.53 13.64
CA ALA A 57 -27.95 -7.46 14.11
C ALA A 57 -26.47 -7.88 13.98
N ARG A 58 -26.12 -9.08 14.44
CA ARG A 58 -24.75 -9.61 14.33
C ARG A 58 -24.31 -9.77 12.87
N LEU A 59 -25.20 -10.19 11.97
CA LEU A 59 -24.90 -10.24 10.52
C LEU A 59 -24.58 -8.85 9.96
N LEU A 60 -25.37 -7.83 10.33
CA LEU A 60 -25.13 -6.45 9.91
C LEU A 60 -23.81 -5.88 10.47
N VAL A 61 -23.43 -6.28 11.68
CA VAL A 61 -22.11 -5.96 12.29
C VAL A 61 -20.97 -6.58 11.47
N LEU A 62 -21.10 -7.84 11.05
CA LEU A 62 -20.11 -8.48 10.17
C LEU A 62 -20.02 -7.80 8.81
N VAL A 63 -21.15 -7.42 8.22
CA VAL A 63 -21.18 -6.62 6.98
C VAL A 63 -20.45 -5.30 7.16
N ALA A 64 -20.65 -4.59 8.27
CA ALA A 64 -19.98 -3.33 8.57
C ALA A 64 -18.47 -3.48 8.80
N ARG A 65 -18.02 -4.56 9.45
CA ARG A 65 -16.60 -4.88 9.66
C ARG A 65 -15.82 -4.96 8.34
N LEU A 66 -16.44 -5.51 7.28
CA LEU A 66 -15.80 -5.58 5.96
C LEU A 66 -15.40 -4.19 5.47
N ARG A 67 -16.26 -3.17 5.69
CA ARG A 67 -15.96 -1.82 5.23
C ARG A 67 -15.04 -1.07 6.16
N ASP A 68 -15.21 -1.26 7.47
CA ASP A 68 -14.79 -0.28 8.46
C ASP A 68 -13.31 0.13 8.29
N ILE A 69 -13.10 1.44 8.25
CA ILE A 69 -11.79 2.09 8.07
C ILE A 69 -11.43 2.99 9.25
N ARG A 70 -12.27 3.03 10.28
CA ARG A 70 -12.12 3.95 11.41
C ARG A 70 -11.79 3.22 12.70
N ASN A 71 -12.33 2.02 12.91
CA ASN A 71 -12.26 1.30 14.18
C ASN A 71 -11.61 -0.08 14.02
N GLY A 72 -10.57 -0.17 13.16
CA GLY A 72 -9.82 -1.42 12.98
C GLY A 72 -10.51 -2.48 12.11
N GLY A 73 -11.56 -2.12 11.37
CA GLY A 73 -12.12 -2.97 10.32
C GLY A 73 -11.18 -3.17 9.12
N GLN A 74 -11.68 -3.86 8.09
CA GLN A 74 -10.82 -4.34 7.00
C GLN A 74 -10.59 -3.35 5.86
N GLY A 75 -11.36 -2.28 5.79
CA GLY A 75 -11.29 -1.34 4.67
C GLY A 75 -11.65 -1.92 3.30
N ARG A 76 -12.25 -3.11 3.22
CA ARG A 76 -12.57 -3.84 1.98
C ARG A 76 -13.79 -3.26 1.30
N ARG A 77 -13.53 -2.35 0.37
CA ARG A 77 -14.57 -1.52 -0.24
C ARG A 77 -15.52 -2.28 -1.16
N PHE A 78 -15.01 -3.16 -2.00
CA PHE A 78 -15.82 -3.88 -3.00
C PHE A 78 -16.69 -4.95 -2.34
N GLU A 79 -16.08 -5.73 -1.45
CA GLU A 79 -16.71 -6.84 -0.76
C GLU A 79 -17.80 -6.34 0.18
N SER A 80 -17.52 -5.27 0.95
CA SER A 80 -18.51 -4.65 1.83
C SER A 80 -19.69 -4.05 1.08
N MET A 81 -19.44 -3.43 -0.09
CA MET A 81 -20.50 -2.91 -0.95
C MET A 81 -21.41 -4.03 -1.45
N THR A 82 -20.81 -5.13 -1.91
CA THR A 82 -21.53 -6.31 -2.38
C THR A 82 -22.37 -6.91 -1.25
N ALA A 83 -21.79 -7.05 -0.06
CA ALA A 83 -22.46 -7.62 1.10
C ALA A 83 -23.64 -6.73 1.56
N LEU A 84 -23.41 -5.42 1.71
CA LEU A 84 -24.43 -4.47 2.12
C LEU A 84 -25.61 -4.41 1.14
N MET A 85 -25.31 -4.29 -0.16
CA MET A 85 -26.33 -4.21 -1.21
C MET A 85 -26.99 -5.56 -1.52
N THR A 86 -26.51 -6.65 -0.93
CA THR A 86 -27.20 -7.96 -0.89
C THR A 86 -28.09 -8.05 0.35
N ALA A 87 -27.58 -7.65 1.52
CA ALA A 87 -28.29 -7.78 2.79
C ALA A 87 -29.53 -6.87 2.87
N LEU A 88 -29.37 -5.59 2.52
CA LEU A 88 -30.42 -4.59 2.69
C LEU A 88 -31.72 -4.92 1.92
N PRO A 89 -31.69 -5.32 0.64
CA PRO A 89 -32.90 -5.68 -0.08
C PRO A 89 -33.58 -6.95 0.44
N LEU A 90 -32.82 -7.88 1.01
CA LEU A 90 -33.37 -9.11 1.58
C LEU A 90 -34.05 -8.86 2.93
N ILE A 91 -33.50 -7.96 3.75
CA ILE A 91 -34.13 -7.52 5.00
C ILE A 91 -35.41 -6.73 4.69
N ASN A 92 -35.39 -5.92 3.63
CA ASN A 92 -36.54 -5.16 3.14
C ASN A 92 -37.23 -4.29 4.22
N ASP A 93 -36.44 -3.73 5.13
CA ASP A 93 -36.90 -2.79 6.15
C ASP A 93 -36.22 -1.44 5.93
N THR A 94 -37.00 -0.44 5.54
CA THR A 94 -36.52 0.91 5.25
C THR A 94 -35.79 1.54 6.44
N ARG A 95 -36.22 1.28 7.68
CA ARG A 95 -35.57 1.81 8.88
C ARG A 95 -34.17 1.22 9.07
N VAL A 96 -34.01 -0.07 8.79
CA VAL A 96 -32.69 -0.74 8.83
C VAL A 96 -31.77 -0.18 7.75
N ILE A 97 -32.30 0.07 6.55
CA ILE A 97 -31.57 0.72 5.46
C ILE A 97 -31.04 2.09 5.90
N GLU A 98 -31.90 2.92 6.52
CA GLU A 98 -31.50 4.25 7.02
C GLU A 98 -30.37 4.14 8.05
N VAL A 99 -30.54 3.27 9.05
CA VAL A 99 -29.52 3.04 10.10
C VAL A 99 -28.18 2.64 9.48
N MET A 100 -28.20 1.65 8.58
CA MET A 100 -26.97 1.12 7.99
C MET A 100 -26.28 2.14 7.10
N LEU A 101 -27.00 2.85 6.23
CA LEU A 101 -26.42 3.87 5.36
C LEU A 101 -25.91 5.09 6.13
N ASP A 102 -26.59 5.49 7.20
CA ASP A 102 -26.14 6.55 8.10
C ASP A 102 -24.80 6.19 8.76
N LEU A 103 -24.73 4.99 9.34
CA LEU A 103 -23.52 4.48 9.97
C LEU A 103 -22.40 4.26 8.94
N TRP A 104 -22.73 3.91 7.70
CA TRP A 104 -21.75 3.83 6.61
C TRP A 104 -21.10 5.18 6.32
N ALA A 105 -21.86 6.27 6.35
CA ALA A 105 -21.30 7.61 6.13
C ALA A 105 -20.51 8.13 7.33
N THR A 106 -20.97 7.81 8.54
CA THR A 106 -20.57 8.50 9.77
C THR A 106 -19.60 7.72 10.64
N HIS A 107 -19.66 6.38 10.64
CA HIS A 107 -18.91 5.53 11.57
C HIS A 107 -17.99 4.54 10.85
N TYR A 108 -18.49 3.73 9.91
CA TYR A 108 -17.69 2.64 9.33
C TYR A 108 -17.01 3.03 8.01
N GLY A 109 -17.73 3.70 7.11
CA GLY A 109 -17.22 4.06 5.79
C GLY A 109 -16.92 5.56 5.62
N ARG A 110 -17.08 6.04 4.38
CA ARG A 110 -16.96 7.45 3.98
C ARG A 110 -18.16 7.88 3.16
N TRP A 111 -18.37 9.18 3.07
CA TRP A 111 -19.31 9.80 2.14
C TRP A 111 -19.12 9.39 0.67
N ASN A 112 -17.89 9.05 0.25
CA ASN A 112 -17.65 8.53 -1.09
C ASN A 112 -18.28 7.15 -1.32
N ASP A 113 -18.48 6.36 -0.26
CA ASP A 113 -19.11 5.05 -0.38
C ASP A 113 -20.62 5.20 -0.64
N LEU A 114 -21.29 6.16 0.00
CA LEU A 114 -22.67 6.51 -0.36
C LEU A 114 -22.78 7.01 -1.80
N ASN A 115 -21.82 7.80 -2.28
CA ASN A 115 -21.81 8.22 -3.68
C ASN A 115 -21.67 7.04 -4.64
N ASP A 116 -20.85 6.05 -4.30
CA ASP A 116 -20.69 4.86 -5.13
C ASP A 116 -21.94 3.96 -5.10
N ILE A 117 -22.62 3.83 -3.95
CA ILE A 117 -23.96 3.18 -3.87
C ILE A 117 -24.94 3.88 -4.81
N ARG A 118 -25.03 5.21 -4.72
CA ARG A 118 -25.92 6.02 -5.56
C ARG A 118 -25.63 5.78 -7.05
N CYS A 119 -24.36 5.91 -7.45
CA CYS A 119 -23.93 5.70 -8.84
C CYS A 119 -24.25 4.28 -9.32
N GLY A 120 -24.01 3.26 -8.50
CA GLY A 120 -24.30 1.87 -8.85
C GLY A 120 -25.80 1.62 -9.01
N LEU A 121 -26.64 2.21 -8.14
CA LEU A 121 -28.09 2.13 -8.24
C LEU A 121 -28.62 2.80 -9.52
N GLU A 122 -28.10 3.99 -9.87
CA GLU A 122 -28.48 4.69 -11.10
C GLU A 122 -28.13 3.90 -12.36
N LYS A 123 -27.01 3.16 -12.34
CA LYS A 123 -26.55 2.28 -13.42
C LYS A 123 -27.14 0.86 -13.38
N ASN A 124 -28.00 0.55 -12.40
CA ASN A 124 -28.57 -0.79 -12.20
C ASN A 124 -27.50 -1.89 -11.98
N GLU A 125 -26.42 -1.58 -11.25
CA GLU A 125 -25.33 -2.54 -10.95
C GLU A 125 -25.69 -3.54 -9.82
N PHE A 126 -26.81 -3.31 -9.12
CA PHE A 126 -27.29 -4.11 -7.99
C PHE A 126 -28.58 -4.88 -8.33
N ASN A 127 -28.42 -6.11 -8.82
CA ASN A 127 -29.53 -6.92 -9.35
C ASN A 127 -30.63 -7.29 -8.32
N LEU A 128 -30.31 -7.30 -7.03
CA LEU A 128 -31.25 -7.69 -5.96
C LEU A 128 -32.10 -6.52 -5.44
N VAL A 129 -31.81 -5.28 -5.86
CA VAL A 129 -32.50 -4.09 -5.36
C VAL A 129 -33.74 -3.82 -6.21
N SER A 130 -34.92 -3.87 -5.61
CA SER A 130 -36.17 -3.51 -6.31
C SER A 130 -36.21 -2.02 -6.65
N ASN A 131 -37.10 -1.62 -7.57
CA ASN A 131 -37.23 -0.20 -7.92
C ASN A 131 -37.67 0.66 -6.73
N GLU A 132 -38.53 0.13 -5.86
CA GLU A 132 -39.03 0.81 -4.66
C GLU A 132 -37.88 1.07 -3.67
N ILE A 133 -37.10 0.03 -3.35
CA ILE A 133 -35.94 0.14 -2.44
C ILE A 133 -34.87 1.05 -3.07
N LYS A 134 -34.64 0.94 -4.38
CA LYS A 134 -33.71 1.81 -5.11
C LYS A 134 -34.10 3.27 -4.94
N MET A 135 -35.36 3.62 -5.19
CA MET A 135 -35.84 5.00 -5.07
C MET A 135 -35.71 5.51 -3.63
N PHE A 136 -36.09 4.68 -2.66
CA PHE A 136 -35.93 4.98 -1.25
C PHE A 136 -34.47 5.27 -0.86
N ILE A 137 -33.52 4.41 -1.25
CA ILE A 137 -32.09 4.60 -0.95
C ILE A 137 -31.56 5.90 -1.59
N LEU A 138 -31.93 6.17 -2.85
CA LEU A 138 -31.52 7.39 -3.54
C LEU A 138 -32.05 8.65 -2.83
N GLU A 139 -33.31 8.65 -2.42
CA GLU A 139 -33.93 9.75 -1.66
C GLU A 139 -33.26 9.93 -0.29
N PHE A 140 -33.06 8.84 0.45
CA PHE A 140 -32.37 8.86 1.74
C PHE A 140 -30.96 9.45 1.62
N ILE A 141 -30.15 8.98 0.65
CA ILE A 141 -28.78 9.49 0.46
C ILE A 141 -28.80 10.99 0.15
N ASN A 142 -29.72 11.45 -0.70
CA ASN A 142 -29.85 12.86 -1.05
C ASN A 142 -30.24 13.71 0.18
N GLN A 143 -31.23 13.24 0.95
CA GLN A 143 -31.70 13.88 2.17
C GLN A 143 -30.60 13.94 3.23
N LYS A 144 -29.90 12.82 3.46
CA LYS A 144 -28.81 12.74 4.41
C LYS A 144 -27.71 13.75 4.10
N TRP A 145 -27.38 13.94 2.83
CA TRP A 145 -26.45 14.98 2.44
C TRP A 145 -26.98 16.38 2.67
N ALA A 146 -28.23 16.65 2.29
CA ALA A 146 -28.84 17.95 2.51
C ALA A 146 -28.84 18.32 4.01
N ASP A 147 -29.24 17.39 4.87
CA ASP A 147 -29.32 17.61 6.33
C ASP A 147 -27.95 17.78 6.95
N THR A 148 -26.98 16.95 6.56
CA THR A 148 -25.59 17.10 7.01
C THR A 148 -25.02 18.44 6.56
N ILE A 149 -25.28 18.86 5.33
CA ILE A 149 -24.81 20.15 4.82
C ILE A 149 -25.43 21.31 5.60
N LYS A 150 -26.75 21.26 5.85
CA LYS A 150 -27.49 22.27 6.63
C LYS A 150 -26.98 22.38 8.05
N SER A 151 -26.82 21.26 8.77
CA SER A 151 -26.35 21.26 10.15
C SER A 151 -24.93 21.83 10.28
N ASN A 152 -24.09 21.64 9.25
CA ASN A 152 -22.71 22.11 9.25
C ASN A 152 -22.49 23.54 8.75
N VAL A 153 -23.53 24.23 8.26
CA VAL A 153 -23.39 25.66 7.93
C VAL A 153 -22.98 26.46 9.18
N PHE A 154 -23.44 26.01 10.36
CA PHE A 154 -23.19 26.67 11.65
C PHE A 154 -22.12 25.99 12.51
N SER A 155 -21.62 24.80 12.12
CA SER A 155 -20.58 24.10 12.87
C SER A 155 -19.16 24.52 12.41
N LYS A 156 -18.19 24.50 13.35
CA LYS A 156 -16.77 24.71 13.04
C LYS A 156 -16.09 23.45 12.49
N GLU A 157 -16.77 22.31 12.47
CA GLU A 157 -16.19 21.03 12.07
C GLU A 157 -16.11 20.86 10.55
N THR A 158 -14.99 20.32 10.08
CA THR A 158 -14.77 20.00 8.67
C THR A 158 -15.24 18.57 8.38
N ILE A 159 -16.45 18.42 7.85
CA ILE A 159 -16.98 17.10 7.49
C ILE A 159 -16.52 16.67 6.09
N GLY A 160 -16.17 15.38 5.94
CA GLY A 160 -15.80 14.79 4.64
C GLY A 160 -16.89 14.87 3.56
N ALA A 161 -18.15 15.18 3.90
CA ALA A 161 -19.28 15.26 2.97
C ALA A 161 -19.01 16.25 1.82
N TRP A 162 -18.44 17.42 2.13
CA TRP A 162 -18.14 18.46 1.16
C TRP A 162 -17.16 17.98 0.07
N LYS A 163 -16.20 17.13 0.44
CA LYS A 163 -15.16 16.61 -0.46
C LYS A 163 -15.76 15.70 -1.54
N TYR A 164 -16.78 14.91 -1.17
CA TYR A 164 -17.35 13.86 -2.03
C TYR A 164 -18.70 14.23 -2.65
N PHE A 165 -19.17 15.47 -2.46
CA PHE A 165 -20.40 15.99 -3.07
C PHE A 165 -20.39 15.91 -4.62
N PRO A 166 -21.53 15.59 -5.28
CA PRO A 166 -21.64 15.22 -6.69
C PRO A 166 -21.16 16.32 -7.61
N LYS A 167 -20.50 15.89 -8.68
CA LYS A 167 -19.90 16.79 -9.65
C LYS A 167 -20.94 17.19 -10.68
N GLU A 168 -21.02 18.48 -10.99
CA GLU A 168 -21.96 19.04 -11.98
C GLU A 168 -21.79 18.43 -13.39
N LYS A 169 -20.58 17.95 -13.73
CA LYS A 169 -20.30 17.31 -15.03
C LYS A 169 -20.84 15.88 -15.16
N ASN A 170 -20.76 15.09 -14.10
CA ASN A 170 -21.02 13.65 -14.16
C ASN A 170 -22.29 13.22 -13.38
N ASP A 171 -22.73 14.04 -12.42
CA ASP A 171 -23.77 13.71 -11.44
C ASP A 171 -24.76 14.89 -11.28
N CYS A 172 -25.12 15.53 -12.40
CA CYS A 172 -25.89 16.77 -12.36
C CYS A 172 -27.30 16.57 -11.76
N ASP A 173 -27.96 15.46 -12.05
CA ASP A 173 -29.30 15.15 -11.57
C ASP A 173 -29.33 15.01 -10.04
N ALA A 174 -28.40 14.23 -9.47
CA ALA A 174 -28.26 14.12 -8.03
C ALA A 174 -27.99 15.50 -7.40
N ARG A 175 -27.08 16.27 -8.00
CA ARG A 175 -26.76 17.62 -7.53
C ARG A 175 -27.97 18.56 -7.53
N VAL A 176 -28.85 18.46 -8.53
CA VAL A 176 -30.12 19.19 -8.56
C VAL A 176 -31.04 18.71 -7.45
N LYS A 177 -31.26 17.39 -7.30
CA LYS A 177 -32.12 16.84 -6.23
C LYS A 177 -31.68 17.31 -4.84
N ILE A 178 -30.39 17.18 -4.54
CA ILE A 178 -29.83 17.65 -3.26
C ILE A 178 -29.90 19.17 -3.16
N GLY A 179 -29.67 19.89 -4.27
CA GLY A 179 -29.83 21.34 -4.34
C GLY A 179 -31.23 21.78 -3.96
N GLN A 180 -32.28 21.14 -4.49
CA GLN A 180 -33.67 21.45 -4.19
C GLN A 180 -33.97 21.28 -2.70
N LEU A 181 -33.40 20.25 -2.06
CA LEU A 181 -33.52 20.05 -0.61
C LEU A 181 -32.79 21.15 0.18
N LEU A 182 -31.66 21.64 -0.32
CA LEU A 182 -30.89 22.73 0.30
C LEU A 182 -31.53 24.11 0.11
N PHE A 183 -32.15 24.34 -1.03
CA PHE A 183 -32.71 25.63 -1.44
C PHE A 183 -34.13 25.45 -2.00
N PRO A 184 -35.12 25.08 -1.17
CA PRO A 184 -36.47 24.72 -1.63
C PRO A 184 -37.22 25.85 -2.33
N ASN A 185 -36.82 27.10 -2.06
CA ASN A 185 -37.44 28.29 -2.67
C ASN A 185 -36.91 28.62 -4.07
N ILE A 186 -35.84 27.96 -4.53
CA ILE A 186 -35.31 28.17 -5.88
C ILE A 186 -36.04 27.23 -6.84
N THR A 187 -36.86 27.81 -7.71
CA THR A 187 -37.61 27.09 -8.74
C THR A 187 -36.80 26.93 -10.03
N GLN A 188 -37.30 26.07 -10.93
CA GLN A 188 -36.73 25.87 -12.26
C GLN A 188 -36.64 27.21 -13.01
N ASP A 189 -35.52 27.42 -13.70
CA ASP A 189 -35.27 28.61 -14.51
C ASP A 189 -36.19 28.63 -15.73
N THR A 190 -36.77 29.79 -16.02
CA THR A 190 -37.60 30.02 -17.22
C THR A 190 -36.79 30.53 -18.41
N ASN A 191 -35.62 31.15 -18.15
CA ASN A 191 -34.73 31.69 -19.16
C ASN A 191 -33.26 31.40 -18.81
N PHE A 192 -32.42 31.15 -19.82
CA PHE A 192 -30.98 30.98 -19.70
C PHE A 192 -30.26 31.64 -20.87
N HIS A 193 -29.44 32.66 -20.60
CA HIS A 193 -28.71 33.45 -21.62
C HIS A 193 -29.57 33.78 -22.86
N ASP A 194 -30.69 34.47 -22.63
CA ASP A 194 -31.63 34.94 -23.65
C ASP A 194 -32.42 33.85 -24.40
N HIS A 195 -32.31 32.59 -23.98
CA HIS A 195 -33.14 31.48 -24.46
C HIS A 195 -34.22 31.11 -23.44
N GLU A 196 -35.44 30.86 -23.93
CA GLU A 196 -36.49 30.24 -23.15
C GLU A 196 -36.11 28.80 -22.79
N VAL A 197 -36.29 28.44 -21.52
CA VAL A 197 -35.98 27.11 -21.00
C VAL A 197 -37.23 26.25 -21.05
N THR A 198 -37.12 25.10 -21.70
CA THR A 198 -38.20 24.11 -21.82
C THR A 198 -37.81 22.81 -21.10
N ASP A 199 -38.73 21.85 -20.99
CA ASP A 199 -38.43 20.55 -20.39
C ASP A 199 -37.37 19.74 -21.16
N ARG A 200 -37.16 20.06 -22.45
CA ARG A 200 -36.13 19.45 -23.29
C ARG A 200 -34.75 20.12 -23.12
N SER A 201 -34.68 21.27 -22.47
CA SER A 201 -33.41 21.96 -22.24
C SER A 201 -32.51 21.15 -21.30
N PRO A 202 -31.18 21.23 -21.45
CA PRO A 202 -30.24 20.58 -20.55
C PRO A 202 -30.53 20.89 -19.09
N ILE A 203 -30.37 19.91 -18.21
CA ILE A 203 -30.68 20.08 -16.78
C ILE A 203 -29.88 21.22 -16.14
N GLN A 204 -28.66 21.49 -16.61
CA GLN A 204 -27.86 22.62 -16.11
C GLN A 204 -28.49 23.98 -16.42
N TRP A 205 -29.24 24.09 -17.52
CA TRP A 205 -29.93 25.32 -17.92
C TRP A 205 -31.21 25.49 -17.11
N ARG A 206 -31.96 24.38 -16.96
CA ARG A 206 -33.18 24.30 -16.16
C ARG A 206 -32.96 24.67 -14.68
N TRP A 207 -31.77 24.39 -14.15
CA TRP A 207 -31.45 24.59 -12.74
C TRP A 207 -30.21 25.45 -12.52
N HIS A 208 -29.92 26.38 -13.43
CA HIS A 208 -28.72 27.22 -13.37
C HIS A 208 -28.62 28.00 -12.05
N ARG A 209 -29.69 28.70 -11.63
CA ARG A 209 -29.68 29.48 -10.38
C ARG A 209 -29.46 28.59 -9.17
N LEU A 210 -30.11 27.43 -9.14
CA LEU A 210 -29.95 26.44 -8.07
C LEU A 210 -28.51 25.92 -7.99
N LEU A 211 -27.96 25.46 -9.11
CA LEU A 211 -26.60 24.93 -9.19
C LEU A 211 -25.56 25.99 -8.82
N LYS A 212 -25.80 27.27 -9.17
CA LYS A 212 -24.98 28.40 -8.76
C LYS A 212 -24.99 28.57 -7.23
N SER A 213 -26.15 28.53 -6.58
CA SER A 213 -26.26 28.60 -5.12
C SER A 213 -25.53 27.45 -4.42
N VAL A 214 -25.68 26.21 -4.92
CA VAL A 214 -24.93 25.05 -4.44
C VAL A 214 -23.42 25.25 -4.60
N ARG A 215 -22.94 25.76 -5.74
CA ARG A 215 -21.52 26.07 -5.96
C ARG A 215 -20.96 27.04 -4.93
N ILE A 216 -21.70 28.10 -4.61
CA ILE A 216 -21.30 29.11 -3.61
C ILE A 216 -21.17 28.46 -2.23
N LEU A 217 -22.16 27.67 -1.81
CA LEU A 217 -22.16 26.96 -0.53
C LEU A 217 -20.98 25.99 -0.40
N LEU A 218 -20.73 25.17 -1.43
CA LEU A 218 -19.61 24.21 -1.43
C LEU A 218 -18.25 24.93 -1.40
N ARG A 219 -18.11 26.07 -2.09
CA ARG A 219 -16.86 26.84 -2.11
C ARG A 219 -16.47 27.30 -0.71
N SER A 220 -17.42 27.86 0.05
CA SER A 220 -17.20 28.33 1.42
C SER A 220 -16.81 27.23 2.40
N ASN A 221 -17.25 26.00 2.17
CA ASN A 221 -16.95 24.88 3.07
C ASN A 221 -15.69 24.13 2.65
N ARG A 222 -15.45 23.95 1.34
CA ARG A 222 -14.21 23.34 0.84
C ARG A 222 -12.98 24.19 1.11
N SER A 223 -13.11 25.51 1.26
CA SER A 223 -11.99 26.37 1.67
C SER A 223 -11.49 26.07 3.09
N LYS A 224 -12.29 25.39 3.93
CA LYS A 224 -11.85 24.91 5.25
C LYS A 224 -10.98 23.65 5.17
N ILE A 225 -10.92 22.97 4.02
CA ILE A 225 -10.13 21.73 3.83
C ILE A 225 -8.72 22.10 3.34
N HIS A 226 -7.70 21.75 4.12
CA HIS A 226 -6.28 21.95 3.77
C HIS A 226 -5.81 20.95 2.69
N MET A 227 -6.15 21.22 1.43
CA MET A 227 -5.67 20.46 0.28
C MET A 227 -4.48 21.16 -0.38
N VAL A 228 -3.44 20.42 -0.75
CA VAL A 228 -2.26 20.97 -1.45
C VAL A 228 -2.70 21.75 -2.70
N GLU A 229 -3.62 21.19 -3.48
CA GLU A 229 -4.20 21.82 -4.66
C GLU A 229 -4.90 23.14 -4.35
N SER A 230 -5.54 23.28 -3.18
CA SER A 230 -6.15 24.54 -2.75
C SER A 230 -5.10 25.61 -2.48
N PHE A 231 -4.00 25.26 -1.81
CA PHE A 231 -2.88 26.19 -1.56
C PHE A 231 -2.18 26.58 -2.86
N LEU A 232 -2.02 25.62 -3.78
CA LEU A 232 -1.48 25.89 -5.11
C LEU A 232 -2.44 26.84 -5.87
N CYS A 233 -3.72 26.49 -6.01
CA CYS A 233 -4.68 27.28 -6.80
C CYS A 233 -5.06 28.63 -6.17
N SER A 234 -4.71 28.87 -4.91
CA SER A 234 -4.88 30.15 -4.22
C SER A 234 -3.54 30.88 -4.04
N ASP A 235 -3.59 32.11 -3.53
CA ASP A 235 -2.38 32.91 -3.27
C ASP A 235 -1.73 32.54 -1.92
N ASN A 236 -1.50 31.25 -1.69
CA ASN A 236 -0.96 30.70 -0.43
C ASN A 236 0.06 29.56 -0.66
N ALA A 237 0.60 29.39 -1.86
CA ALA A 237 1.49 28.28 -2.16
C ALA A 237 2.75 28.25 -1.26
N ASP A 238 3.22 29.41 -0.84
CA ASP A 238 4.33 29.63 0.10
C ASP A 238 4.10 28.99 1.48
N LYS A 239 2.84 28.76 1.87
CA LYS A 239 2.46 28.16 3.15
C LYS A 239 2.45 26.63 3.14
N ILE A 240 2.76 26.00 2.00
CA ILE A 240 2.81 24.54 1.90
C ILE A 240 4.07 24.05 2.64
N ASN A 241 3.88 23.26 3.69
CA ASN A 241 4.98 22.59 4.39
C ASN A 241 5.46 21.36 3.58
N PRO A 242 6.71 21.34 3.06
CA PRO A 242 7.23 20.22 2.27
C PRO A 242 7.21 18.87 2.99
N GLU A 243 7.45 18.86 4.30
CA GLU A 243 7.50 17.66 5.15
C GLU A 243 6.15 16.93 5.21
N ARG A 244 5.04 17.69 5.22
CA ARG A 244 3.67 17.18 5.37
C ARG A 244 2.99 16.78 4.07
N VAL A 245 3.63 16.96 2.91
CA VAL A 245 3.02 16.61 1.62
C VAL A 245 3.16 15.09 1.37
N PRO A 246 2.04 14.36 1.20
CA PRO A 246 2.10 12.92 0.90
C PRO A 246 2.88 12.61 -0.38
N GLY A 247 3.65 11.51 -0.39
CA GLY A 247 4.52 11.15 -1.52
C GLY A 247 3.79 11.05 -2.86
N VAL A 248 2.58 10.48 -2.88
CA VAL A 248 1.75 10.38 -4.10
C VAL A 248 1.28 11.75 -4.59
N ALA A 249 0.86 12.64 -3.68
CA ALA A 249 0.47 14.01 -4.03
C ALA A 249 1.68 14.77 -4.58
N ARG A 250 2.85 14.62 -3.94
CA ARG A 250 4.11 15.22 -4.41
C ARG A 250 4.48 14.75 -5.81
N LYS A 251 4.40 13.44 -6.09
CA LYS A 251 4.67 12.87 -7.43
C LYS A 251 3.73 13.45 -8.49
N ASN A 252 2.44 13.54 -8.19
CA ASN A 252 1.43 14.02 -9.15
C ASN A 252 1.50 15.54 -9.37
N LEU A 253 1.93 16.29 -8.36
CA LEU A 253 1.98 17.76 -8.37
C LEU A 253 3.41 18.31 -8.43
N SER A 254 4.42 17.48 -8.71
CA SER A 254 5.85 17.85 -8.54
C SER A 254 6.19 19.15 -9.28
N ARG A 255 5.86 19.23 -10.57
CA ARG A 255 6.08 20.42 -11.40
C ARG A 255 5.35 21.66 -10.87
N ALA A 256 4.18 21.50 -10.25
CA ALA A 256 3.44 22.61 -9.66
C ALA A 256 4.04 23.08 -8.33
N LEU A 257 4.64 22.17 -7.55
CA LEU A 257 5.33 22.46 -6.29
C LEU A 257 6.70 23.10 -6.54
N THR A 258 7.40 22.68 -7.60
CA THR A 258 8.72 23.20 -8.01
C THR A 258 8.65 24.35 -9.01
N ASN A 259 7.45 24.86 -9.29
CA ASN A 259 7.20 25.95 -10.25
C ASN A 259 7.78 25.70 -11.66
N VAL A 260 7.91 24.43 -12.06
CA VAL A 260 8.37 24.03 -13.41
C VAL A 260 7.18 24.03 -14.37
N ALA A 261 7.38 24.58 -15.57
CA ALA A 261 6.33 24.68 -16.60
C ALA A 261 5.69 23.33 -16.92
N SER A 262 4.49 23.28 -17.50
CA SER A 262 3.86 21.99 -17.87
C SER A 262 4.65 21.28 -18.97
N LEU A 263 4.63 19.93 -19.03
CA LEU A 263 5.14 19.21 -20.21
C LEU A 263 4.36 19.54 -21.50
N ARG A 264 3.23 20.24 -21.38
CA ARG A 264 2.39 20.71 -22.49
C ARG A 264 2.52 22.21 -22.76
N SER A 265 3.36 22.96 -22.01
CA SER A 265 3.55 24.39 -22.29
C SER A 265 4.23 24.58 -23.64
N LYS A 266 3.97 25.72 -24.30
CA LYS A 266 4.61 26.05 -25.59
C LYS A 266 6.13 26.15 -25.40
N LYS A 267 6.90 25.80 -26.43
CA LYS A 267 8.38 25.81 -26.42
C LYS A 267 8.93 27.10 -25.79
N GLY A 268 9.73 26.97 -24.72
CA GLY A 268 10.56 28.05 -24.16
C GLY A 268 10.28 28.42 -22.70
N GLU A 269 9.13 28.06 -22.13
CA GLU A 269 8.83 28.35 -20.72
C GLU A 269 9.46 27.30 -19.81
N ASN A 270 10.45 27.70 -19.01
CA ASN A 270 11.03 26.84 -17.96
C ASN A 270 10.22 26.94 -16.65
N GLN A 271 9.60 28.09 -16.42
CA GLN A 271 8.85 28.43 -15.21
C GLN A 271 7.34 28.38 -15.45
N ARG A 272 6.58 27.88 -14.47
CA ARG A 272 5.12 27.75 -14.58
C ARG A 272 4.39 29.08 -14.39
N THR A 273 4.84 29.89 -13.43
CA THR A 273 4.20 31.15 -13.05
C THR A 273 5.22 32.11 -12.46
N ASP A 274 5.02 33.42 -12.64
CA ASP A 274 5.84 34.48 -12.01
C ASP A 274 5.32 34.91 -10.63
N ASN A 275 4.37 34.16 -10.06
CA ASN A 275 3.82 34.48 -8.74
C ASN A 275 4.93 34.29 -7.67
N PRO A 276 5.24 35.31 -6.84
CA PRO A 276 6.33 35.23 -5.86
C PRO A 276 6.12 34.15 -4.81
N LYS A 277 4.87 33.84 -4.42
CA LYS A 277 4.55 32.77 -3.48
C LYS A 277 4.74 31.38 -4.09
N ARG A 278 4.57 31.25 -5.41
CA ARG A 278 4.87 30.01 -6.16
C ARG A 278 6.37 29.76 -6.25
N ILE A 279 7.13 30.82 -6.49
CA ILE A 279 8.59 30.78 -6.46
C ILE A 279 9.05 30.41 -5.04
N LYS A 280 8.49 31.07 -4.02
CA LYS A 280 8.82 30.77 -2.62
C LYS A 280 8.48 29.33 -2.20
N CYS A 281 7.35 28.80 -2.67
CA CYS A 281 7.02 27.38 -2.50
C CYS A 281 8.13 26.50 -3.09
N ALA A 282 8.54 26.74 -4.34
CA ALA A 282 9.61 25.96 -4.97
C ALA A 282 10.93 26.06 -4.21
N GLU A 283 11.31 27.25 -3.74
CA GLU A 283 12.48 27.46 -2.88
C GLU A 283 12.38 26.66 -1.59
N ASN A 284 11.24 26.69 -0.89
CA ASN A 284 11.04 25.96 0.37
C ASN A 284 11.18 24.45 0.16
N PHE A 285 10.65 23.90 -0.94
CA PHE A 285 10.81 22.48 -1.29
C PHE A 285 12.26 22.13 -1.57
N ASN A 286 12.98 23.00 -2.31
CA ASN A 286 14.38 22.79 -2.62
C ASN A 286 15.27 22.85 -1.37
N LEU A 287 15.07 23.87 -0.51
CA LEU A 287 15.77 24.03 0.75
C LEU A 287 15.54 22.83 1.68
N HIS A 288 14.29 22.39 1.82
CA HIS A 288 13.95 21.21 2.63
C HIS A 288 14.65 19.95 2.11
N ALA A 289 14.66 19.73 0.80
CA ALA A 289 15.35 18.60 0.20
C ALA A 289 16.87 18.63 0.48
N ILE A 290 17.50 19.80 0.35
CA ILE A 290 18.92 19.99 0.67
C ILE A 290 19.20 19.68 2.14
N GLN A 291 18.38 20.20 3.06
CA GLN A 291 18.52 19.94 4.50
C GLN A 291 18.45 18.45 4.83
N VAL A 292 17.53 17.71 4.20
CA VAL A 292 17.40 16.25 4.36
C VAL A 292 18.64 15.52 3.86
N MET A 293 19.14 15.90 2.69
CA MET A 293 20.34 15.30 2.12
C MET A 293 21.60 15.59 2.95
N GLU A 294 21.73 16.81 3.47
CA GLU A 294 22.86 17.21 4.33
C GLU A 294 22.84 16.51 5.68
N ALA A 295 21.68 16.44 6.34
CA ALA A 295 21.51 15.72 7.61
C ALA A 295 21.90 14.24 7.47
N ARG A 296 21.42 13.58 6.41
CA ARG A 296 21.80 12.20 6.10
C ARG A 296 23.30 12.05 5.87
N ARG A 297 23.89 12.94 5.07
CA ARG A 297 25.33 12.89 4.76
C ARG A 297 26.16 13.02 6.04
N ALA A 298 25.81 13.94 6.93
CA ALA A 298 26.48 14.11 8.21
C ALA A 298 26.39 12.83 9.05
N HIS A 299 25.19 12.25 9.16
CA HIS A 299 24.98 10.99 9.87
C HIS A 299 25.81 9.85 9.28
N GLN A 300 25.84 9.70 7.94
CA GLN A 300 26.63 8.68 7.27
C GLN A 300 28.13 8.82 7.54
N LEU A 301 28.67 10.04 7.46
CA LEU A 301 30.08 10.31 7.76
C LEU A 301 30.42 9.94 9.21
N LYS A 302 29.51 10.24 10.15
CA LYS A 302 29.68 9.86 11.55
C LYS A 302 29.65 8.35 11.75
N MET A 303 28.75 7.64 11.06
CA MET A 303 28.69 6.17 11.09
C MET A 303 29.96 5.52 10.52
N ASP A 304 30.48 6.05 9.42
CA ASP A 304 31.72 5.54 8.83
C ASP A 304 32.92 5.79 9.76
N GLU A 305 33.00 6.95 10.42
CA GLU A 305 34.02 7.24 11.43
C GLU A 305 33.99 6.21 12.58
N LEU A 306 32.82 5.98 13.18
CA LEU A 306 32.65 5.05 14.30
C LEU A 306 32.94 3.60 13.90
N ARG A 307 32.50 3.18 12.70
CA ARG A 307 32.77 1.83 12.18
C ARG A 307 34.26 1.62 11.88
N ASN A 308 34.94 2.62 11.34
CA ASN A 308 36.38 2.55 11.12
C ASN A 308 37.16 2.47 12.44
N GLN A 309 36.70 3.18 13.47
CA GLN A 309 37.26 3.02 14.82
C GLN A 309 37.06 1.59 15.31
N LEU A 310 35.83 1.04 15.21
CA LEU A 310 35.50 -0.32 15.64
C LEU A 310 36.34 -1.41 14.95
N ALA A 311 36.71 -1.21 13.69
CA ALA A 311 37.53 -2.13 12.90
C ALA A 311 39.03 -2.14 13.28
N SER A 312 39.48 -1.22 14.15
CA SER A 312 40.87 -1.14 14.58
C SER A 312 41.29 -2.34 15.42
N SER A 313 42.39 -2.99 15.04
CA SER A 313 42.90 -4.24 15.64
C SER A 313 43.43 -4.08 17.07
N ASN A 314 43.64 -2.86 17.57
CA ASN A 314 44.27 -2.58 18.88
C ASN A 314 43.28 -2.18 20.00
N LEU A 315 41.97 -2.34 19.80
CA LEU A 315 40.95 -1.94 20.78
C LEU A 315 40.63 -3.06 21.79
N SER A 316 40.50 -2.69 23.06
CA SER A 316 39.94 -3.56 24.11
C SER A 316 38.46 -3.84 23.86
N ASP A 317 37.95 -4.94 24.41
CA ASP A 317 36.53 -5.30 24.27
C ASP A 317 35.60 -4.25 24.90
N GLU A 318 36.01 -3.62 26.00
CA GLU A 318 35.31 -2.48 26.62
C GLU A 318 35.23 -1.27 25.67
N ALA A 319 36.32 -0.93 24.98
CA ALA A 319 36.33 0.18 24.02
C ALA A 319 35.44 -0.13 22.80
N LYS A 320 35.41 -1.38 22.33
CA LYS A 320 34.51 -1.82 21.26
C LYS A 320 33.03 -1.73 21.69
N ALA A 321 32.71 -2.12 22.92
CA ALA A 321 31.35 -2.01 23.46
C ALA A 321 30.89 -0.54 23.52
N LEU A 322 31.75 0.38 23.97
CA LEU A 322 31.44 1.81 24.00
C LEU A 322 31.15 2.39 22.61
N ILE A 323 31.95 2.01 21.60
CA ILE A 323 31.73 2.47 20.21
C ILE A 323 30.40 1.94 19.66
N ARG A 324 30.00 0.70 20.00
CA ARG A 324 28.68 0.16 19.61
C ARG A 324 27.54 0.98 20.21
N THR A 325 27.61 1.33 21.49
CA THR A 325 26.63 2.21 22.13
C THR A 325 26.58 3.59 21.45
N GLN A 326 27.72 4.17 21.08
CA GLN A 326 27.74 5.44 20.34
C GLN A 326 27.06 5.34 18.96
N ILE A 327 27.21 4.20 18.26
CA ILE A 327 26.52 3.94 16.99
C ILE A 327 25.01 3.90 17.20
N GLU A 328 24.54 3.21 18.25
CA GLU A 328 23.12 3.12 18.60
C GLU A 328 22.53 4.48 18.95
N ASP A 329 23.21 5.25 19.81
CA ASP A 329 22.77 6.59 20.24
C ASP A 329 22.70 7.58 19.07
N GLU A 330 23.72 7.61 18.21
CA GLU A 330 23.75 8.49 17.04
C GLU A 330 22.67 8.10 16.02
N THR A 331 22.41 6.80 15.85
CA THR A 331 21.31 6.30 15.01
C THR A 331 19.96 6.77 15.54
N LYS A 332 19.73 6.62 16.85
CA LYS A 332 18.49 7.07 17.50
C LYS A 332 18.31 8.59 17.38
N ASN A 333 19.37 9.35 17.64
CA ASN A 333 19.33 10.81 17.52
C ASN A 333 18.98 11.26 16.09
N TYR A 334 19.56 10.62 15.07
CA TYR A 334 19.22 10.89 13.67
C TYR A 334 17.74 10.60 13.37
N GLU A 335 17.20 9.47 13.83
CA GLU A 335 15.79 9.09 13.59
C GLU A 335 14.78 10.05 14.24
N GLU A 336 15.13 10.61 15.40
CA GLU A 336 14.30 11.56 16.15
C GLU A 336 14.38 12.99 15.59
N THR A 337 15.56 13.43 15.15
CA THR A 337 15.81 14.85 14.83
C THR A 337 15.93 15.17 13.34
N ALA A 338 16.21 14.19 12.49
CA ALA A 338 16.44 14.46 11.07
C ALA A 338 15.16 14.94 10.37
N PRO A 339 15.25 15.95 9.48
CA PRO A 339 14.13 16.39 8.68
C PRO A 339 13.65 15.25 7.78
N LYS A 340 12.33 15.03 7.73
CA LYS A 340 11.75 13.87 7.04
C LYS A 340 11.18 14.24 5.69
N VAL A 341 11.17 13.26 4.79
CA VAL A 341 10.51 13.36 3.47
C VAL A 341 9.61 12.16 3.30
N HIS A 342 8.30 12.41 3.18
CA HIS A 342 7.34 11.36 2.84
C HIS A 342 7.66 10.74 1.47
N GLY A 343 7.77 9.42 1.40
CA GLY A 343 8.05 8.72 0.15
C GLY A 343 8.66 7.33 0.32
N GLY A 344 9.42 7.09 1.39
CA GLY A 344 10.07 5.78 1.62
C GLY A 344 9.10 4.60 1.60
N ASP A 345 7.87 4.75 2.12
CA ASP A 345 6.86 3.68 2.20
C ASP A 345 5.91 3.57 1.01
N THR A 346 5.86 4.59 0.15
CA THR A 346 4.79 4.74 -0.85
C THR A 346 5.29 5.00 -2.27
N VAL A 347 6.59 5.26 -2.43
CA VAL A 347 7.23 5.52 -3.72
C VAL A 347 8.32 4.48 -3.94
N TYR A 348 8.21 3.74 -5.02
CA TYR A 348 9.21 2.73 -5.38
C TYR A 348 10.38 3.35 -6.14
N VAL A 349 11.57 2.77 -6.00
CA VAL A 349 12.80 3.30 -6.62
C VAL A 349 12.71 3.41 -8.15
N HIS A 350 12.09 2.45 -8.83
CA HIS A 350 11.89 2.53 -10.29
C HIS A 350 11.00 3.73 -10.68
N GLN A 351 10.09 4.18 -9.81
CA GLN A 351 9.28 5.36 -10.06
C GLN A 351 10.09 6.66 -9.93
N LEU A 352 11.14 6.66 -9.10
CA LEU A 352 12.10 7.76 -9.04
C LEU A 352 12.98 7.78 -10.30
N VAL A 353 13.50 6.61 -10.71
CA VAL A 353 14.25 6.45 -11.97
C VAL A 353 13.43 6.95 -13.16
N GLN A 354 12.17 6.53 -13.28
CA GLN A 354 11.29 6.98 -14.35
C GLN A 354 11.03 8.49 -14.35
N GLN A 355 11.05 9.16 -13.19
CA GLN A 355 10.89 10.62 -13.16
C GLN A 355 12.03 11.35 -13.86
N TYR A 356 13.26 10.82 -13.76
CA TYR A 356 14.41 11.33 -14.54
C TYR A 356 14.34 10.97 -16.03
N LEU A 357 13.77 9.82 -16.38
CA LEU A 357 13.71 9.33 -17.77
C LEU A 357 12.50 9.80 -18.58
N LYS A 358 11.55 10.54 -17.98
CA LYS A 358 10.34 11.05 -18.66
C LYS A 358 10.70 11.98 -19.81
N LYS A 359 10.46 11.52 -21.05
CA LYS A 359 10.57 12.33 -22.27
C LYS A 359 9.44 13.36 -22.36
N ASN A 360 9.74 14.55 -22.89
CA ASN A 360 8.71 15.54 -23.22
C ASN A 360 7.90 15.04 -24.44
N PRO A 361 6.57 14.85 -24.34
CA PRO A 361 5.75 14.34 -25.43
C PRO A 361 5.79 15.20 -26.71
N GLN A 362 6.15 16.49 -26.60
CA GLN A 362 6.18 17.42 -27.73
C GLN A 362 7.48 17.41 -28.53
N ASN A 363 8.55 16.77 -28.03
CA ASN A 363 9.85 16.71 -28.68
C ASN A 363 10.26 15.24 -28.92
N TYR A 364 9.56 14.56 -29.83
CA TYR A 364 10.02 13.29 -30.37
C TYR A 364 11.36 13.50 -31.11
N GLY A 365 12.47 13.09 -30.48
CA GLY A 365 13.80 13.09 -31.10
C GLY A 365 14.89 13.87 -30.36
N GLU A 366 14.54 14.83 -29.50
CA GLU A 366 15.51 15.56 -28.67
C GLU A 366 15.60 14.91 -27.28
N LYS A 367 16.81 14.45 -26.90
CA LYS A 367 17.08 14.04 -25.52
C LYS A 367 16.97 15.29 -24.65
N ASN A 368 15.92 15.40 -23.84
CA ASN A 368 15.86 16.43 -22.80
C ASN A 368 17.05 16.16 -21.86
N PRO A 369 17.90 17.16 -21.54
CA PRO A 369 18.99 16.94 -20.61
C PRO A 369 18.41 16.46 -19.28
N MET A 370 18.95 15.38 -18.74
CA MET A 370 18.59 14.92 -17.40
C MET A 370 19.10 15.98 -16.42
N ILE A 371 18.20 16.56 -15.64
CA ILE A 371 18.53 17.58 -14.62
C ILE A 371 18.35 16.93 -13.26
N GLU A 372 19.35 17.05 -12.40
CA GLU A 372 19.28 16.58 -11.02
C GLU A 372 18.15 17.28 -10.25
N ASP A 373 17.33 16.51 -9.53
CA ASP A 373 16.21 17.03 -8.74
C ASP A 373 16.45 16.68 -7.25
N PRO A 374 16.78 17.67 -6.40
CA PRO A 374 17.08 17.43 -4.99
C PRO A 374 15.97 16.69 -4.23
N MET A 375 14.71 16.89 -4.62
CA MET A 375 13.59 16.23 -3.96
C MET A 375 13.50 14.75 -4.33
N ILE A 376 13.82 14.38 -5.58
CA ILE A 376 13.93 12.97 -5.98
C ILE A 376 15.06 12.30 -5.19
N GLU A 377 16.19 12.97 -5.02
CA GLU A 377 17.33 12.47 -4.25
C GLU A 377 17.00 12.30 -2.76
N ALA A 378 16.31 13.28 -2.16
CA ALA A 378 15.84 13.16 -0.78
C ALA A 378 14.85 11.99 -0.59
N GLN A 379 13.98 11.71 -1.59
CA GLN A 379 13.10 10.54 -1.55
C GLN A 379 13.86 9.23 -1.71
N PHE A 380 14.86 9.18 -2.59
CA PHE A 380 15.74 8.01 -2.73
C PHE A 380 16.46 7.71 -1.42
N PHE A 381 16.99 8.73 -0.76
CA PHE A 381 17.60 8.61 0.56
C PHE A 381 16.62 8.10 1.63
N ALA A 382 15.38 8.60 1.67
CA ALA A 382 14.38 8.05 2.58
C ALA A 382 14.09 6.54 2.35
N ILE A 383 14.30 6.01 1.13
CA ILE A 383 14.23 4.57 0.86
C ILE A 383 15.43 3.85 1.48
N LEU A 384 16.64 4.41 1.35
CA LEU A 384 17.86 3.79 1.87
C LEU A 384 17.86 3.63 3.41
N ASP A 385 17.28 4.59 4.15
CA ASP A 385 17.21 4.53 5.62
C ASP A 385 16.52 3.26 6.15
N LYS A 386 15.64 2.66 5.36
CA LYS A 386 14.93 1.42 5.71
C LYS A 386 15.83 0.18 5.73
N PHE A 387 16.86 0.18 4.90
CA PHE A 387 17.70 -0.99 4.65
C PHE A 387 19.10 -0.83 5.25
N LYS A 388 19.23 -0.01 6.30
CA LYS A 388 20.51 0.37 6.92
C LYS A 388 21.37 -0.82 7.40
N LEU A 389 20.77 -1.98 7.69
CA LEU A 389 21.50 -3.19 8.07
C LEU A 389 22.35 -3.79 6.92
N LEU A 390 22.07 -3.43 5.66
CA LEU A 390 22.93 -3.83 4.53
C LEU A 390 24.36 -3.31 4.66
N ALA A 391 24.59 -2.26 5.46
CA ALA A 391 25.92 -1.73 5.72
C ALA A 391 26.85 -2.69 6.48
N GLU A 392 26.30 -3.78 7.01
CA GLU A 392 27.03 -4.83 7.72
C GLU A 392 27.18 -6.10 6.88
N LYS A 393 26.75 -6.08 5.60
CA LYS A 393 26.69 -7.26 4.74
C LYS A 393 27.56 -7.08 3.49
N ASN A 394 28.32 -8.11 3.15
CA ASN A 394 29.15 -8.18 1.95
C ASN A 394 28.34 -8.76 0.78
N VAL A 395 27.43 -7.97 0.23
CA VAL A 395 26.64 -8.35 -0.96
C VAL A 395 27.27 -7.79 -2.23
N LEU A 396 27.67 -8.66 -3.16
CA LEU A 396 28.13 -8.20 -4.48
C LEU A 396 26.94 -8.09 -5.44
N VAL A 397 26.65 -6.89 -5.91
CA VAL A 397 25.58 -6.64 -6.88
C VAL A 397 26.08 -6.86 -8.30
N VAL A 398 25.35 -7.67 -9.06
CA VAL A 398 25.60 -7.96 -10.47
C VAL A 398 24.37 -7.57 -11.27
N ILE A 399 24.50 -6.59 -12.18
CA ILE A 399 23.40 -6.02 -12.95
C ILE A 399 23.48 -6.43 -14.42
N ASP A 400 22.39 -6.98 -14.92
CA ASP A 400 22.21 -7.29 -16.33
C ASP A 400 21.93 -6.01 -17.15
N THR A 401 22.70 -5.83 -18.22
CA THR A 401 22.61 -4.70 -19.15
C THR A 401 22.36 -5.16 -20.59
N SER A 402 21.94 -6.41 -20.77
CA SER A 402 21.64 -7.00 -22.07
C SER A 402 20.46 -6.33 -22.79
N GLY A 403 20.34 -6.57 -24.10
CA GLY A 403 19.29 -5.96 -24.93
C GLY A 403 17.87 -6.24 -24.46
N SER A 404 17.62 -7.41 -23.88
CA SER A 404 16.29 -7.80 -23.37
C SER A 404 15.86 -6.95 -22.17
N MET A 405 16.79 -6.44 -21.37
CA MET A 405 16.52 -5.53 -20.25
C MET A 405 15.93 -4.18 -20.67
N HIS A 406 16.05 -3.80 -21.95
CA HIS A 406 15.51 -2.55 -22.50
C HIS A 406 14.08 -2.69 -23.04
N THR A 407 13.58 -3.91 -23.19
CA THR A 407 12.26 -4.15 -23.79
C THR A 407 11.21 -4.23 -22.69
N LYS A 408 10.16 -3.42 -22.83
CA LYS A 408 9.04 -3.43 -21.90
C LYS A 408 8.20 -4.69 -22.11
N ASN A 409 7.78 -5.31 -21.02
CA ASN A 409 6.72 -6.31 -21.05
C ASN A 409 5.38 -5.64 -21.44
N SER A 410 4.50 -6.32 -22.16
CA SER A 410 3.16 -5.82 -22.52
C SER A 410 2.31 -5.45 -21.30
N ASN A 411 2.62 -6.03 -20.14
CA ASN A 411 1.92 -5.79 -18.87
C ASN A 411 2.62 -4.77 -17.94
N SER A 412 3.73 -4.15 -18.37
CA SER A 412 4.49 -3.18 -17.56
C SER A 412 4.89 -1.95 -18.36
N ASP A 413 4.60 -0.77 -17.83
CA ASP A 413 5.08 0.50 -18.39
C ASP A 413 6.57 0.77 -18.08
N VAL A 414 7.20 -0.07 -17.24
CA VAL A 414 8.58 0.05 -16.75
C VAL A 414 9.46 -0.95 -17.49
N ALA A 415 10.62 -0.49 -18.00
CA ALA A 415 11.62 -1.41 -18.54
C ALA A 415 12.37 -2.12 -17.39
N PRO A 416 12.70 -3.42 -17.51
CA PRO A 416 13.46 -4.17 -16.51
C PRO A 416 14.75 -3.45 -16.06
N ARG A 417 15.45 -2.82 -17.02
CA ARG A 417 16.62 -1.98 -16.76
C ARG A 417 16.39 -0.86 -15.74
N ASP A 418 15.25 -0.17 -15.81
CA ASP A 418 14.96 0.95 -14.92
C ASP A 418 14.80 0.48 -13.46
N VAL A 419 14.23 -0.72 -13.29
CA VAL A 419 14.15 -1.40 -12.00
C VAL A 419 15.54 -1.81 -11.52
N ALA A 420 16.33 -2.42 -12.41
CA ALA A 420 17.65 -2.91 -12.09
C ALA A 420 18.61 -1.79 -11.63
N ILE A 421 18.64 -0.66 -12.34
CA ILE A 421 19.44 0.52 -11.94
C ILE A 421 19.03 1.01 -10.56
N GLY A 422 17.72 1.10 -10.28
CA GLY A 422 17.21 1.54 -8.99
C GLY A 422 17.60 0.60 -7.85
N LEU A 423 17.48 -0.71 -8.06
CA LEU A 423 17.90 -1.73 -7.09
C LEU A 423 19.42 -1.72 -6.86
N THR A 424 20.22 -1.63 -7.92
CA THR A 424 21.67 -1.51 -7.81
C THR A 424 22.06 -0.27 -7.02
N ALA A 425 21.40 0.87 -7.25
CA ALA A 425 21.62 2.09 -6.48
C ALA A 425 21.28 1.88 -4.99
N ILE A 426 20.21 1.16 -4.65
CA ILE A 426 19.87 0.85 -3.24
C ILE A 426 20.96 0.02 -2.58
N PHE A 427 21.22 -1.18 -3.13
CA PHE A 427 22.15 -2.11 -2.51
C PHE A 427 23.53 -1.48 -2.42
N SER A 428 24.12 -1.09 -3.56
CA SER A 428 25.51 -0.62 -3.58
C SER A 428 25.75 0.66 -2.77
N SER A 429 24.74 1.51 -2.54
CA SER A 429 24.91 2.72 -1.72
C SER A 429 25.00 2.43 -0.22
N LEU A 430 24.49 1.28 0.22
CA LEU A 430 24.47 0.90 1.63
C LEU A 430 25.64 0.00 2.03
N LEU A 431 26.28 -0.68 1.08
CA LEU A 431 27.32 -1.68 1.36
C LEU A 431 28.55 -1.14 2.11
N PRO A 432 29.34 -2.04 2.72
CA PRO A 432 30.64 -1.71 3.31
C PRO A 432 31.59 -1.04 2.30
N PRO A 433 32.57 -0.22 2.76
CA PRO A 433 33.46 0.55 1.90
C PRO A 433 34.16 -0.23 0.77
N ALA A 434 34.44 -1.52 0.97
CA ALA A 434 35.05 -2.36 -0.04
C ALA A 434 34.17 -2.55 -1.30
N LEU A 435 32.86 -2.65 -1.10
CA LEU A 435 31.84 -2.91 -2.13
C LEU A 435 30.94 -1.69 -2.42
N ARG A 436 31.02 -0.65 -1.59
CA ARG A 436 30.15 0.53 -1.70
C ARG A 436 30.32 1.23 -3.05
N HIS A 437 29.19 1.55 -3.68
CA HIS A 437 29.11 2.19 -4.98
C HIS A 437 29.79 1.40 -6.11
N LYS A 438 30.03 0.10 -5.90
CA LYS A 438 30.59 -0.81 -6.89
C LYS A 438 29.56 -1.87 -7.26
N CYS A 439 29.57 -2.27 -8.51
CA CYS A 439 28.80 -3.41 -9.00
C CYS A 439 29.51 -4.02 -10.21
N ILE A 440 29.06 -5.20 -10.63
CA ILE A 440 29.46 -5.78 -11.92
C ILE A 440 28.30 -5.60 -12.88
N ALA A 441 28.50 -4.88 -13.97
CA ALA A 441 27.55 -4.85 -15.08
C ALA A 441 27.92 -5.96 -16.06
N PHE A 442 26.94 -6.71 -16.55
CA PHE A 442 27.20 -7.76 -17.52
C PHE A 442 26.23 -7.75 -18.70
N SER A 443 26.78 -8.21 -19.82
CA SER A 443 26.12 -8.62 -21.05
C SER A 443 27.03 -9.69 -21.64
N ASN A 444 27.66 -9.48 -22.81
CA ASN A 444 28.59 -10.47 -23.38
C ASN A 444 30.00 -10.31 -22.79
N ARG A 445 30.26 -9.19 -22.11
CA ARG A 445 31.52 -8.87 -21.46
C ARG A 445 31.24 -8.23 -20.09
N PRO A 446 31.38 -8.98 -18.99
CA PRO A 446 31.21 -8.42 -17.66
C PRO A 446 32.30 -7.39 -17.35
N ASN A 447 31.93 -6.31 -16.67
CA ASN A 447 32.85 -5.26 -16.26
C ASN A 447 32.51 -4.74 -14.85
N VAL A 448 33.54 -4.36 -14.10
CA VAL A 448 33.38 -3.73 -12.79
C VAL A 448 33.07 -2.25 -12.99
N PHE A 449 31.94 -1.81 -12.47
CA PHE A 449 31.57 -0.41 -12.39
C PHE A 449 31.86 0.11 -10.98
N ASP A 450 32.62 1.20 -10.90
CA ASP A 450 33.01 1.84 -9.65
C ASP A 450 32.63 3.32 -9.67
N LEU A 451 31.59 3.66 -8.90
CA LEU A 451 31.07 5.01 -8.73
C LEU A 451 31.57 5.66 -7.43
N SER A 452 32.45 5.00 -6.66
CA SER A 452 32.91 5.45 -5.34
C SER A 452 33.72 6.74 -5.35
N ARG A 453 34.11 7.25 -6.53
CA ARG A 453 34.79 8.54 -6.69
C ARG A 453 33.87 9.67 -7.14
N ILE A 454 32.62 9.36 -7.47
CA ILE A 454 31.65 10.35 -7.94
C ILE A 454 31.11 11.15 -6.75
N ASN A 455 30.96 12.47 -6.93
CA ASN A 455 30.39 13.38 -5.93
C ASN A 455 31.05 13.26 -4.54
N GLY A 456 32.38 13.13 -4.50
CA GLY A 456 33.13 12.97 -3.25
C GLY A 456 32.84 11.66 -2.50
N GLY A 457 32.48 10.61 -3.23
CA GLY A 457 32.17 9.29 -2.67
C GLY A 457 30.74 9.12 -2.18
N ASN A 458 29.84 10.00 -2.61
CA ASN A 458 28.42 9.91 -2.32
C ASN A 458 27.58 10.12 -3.60
N PRO A 459 27.66 9.21 -4.58
CA PRO A 459 26.85 9.27 -5.78
C PRO A 459 25.36 9.25 -5.42
N LYS A 460 24.62 10.12 -6.07
CA LYS A 460 23.16 10.25 -6.00
C LYS A 460 22.49 9.30 -6.99
N LEU A 461 21.18 9.09 -6.89
CA LEU A 461 20.43 8.26 -7.85
C LEU A 461 20.64 8.77 -9.28
N PHE A 462 20.60 10.09 -9.47
CA PHE A 462 20.96 10.75 -10.72
C PHE A 462 22.30 10.25 -11.29
N ASN A 463 23.34 10.12 -10.45
CA ASN A 463 24.66 9.70 -10.90
C ASN A 463 24.69 8.25 -11.36
N TYR A 464 23.97 7.34 -10.69
CA TYR A 464 23.82 5.97 -11.19
C TYR A 464 23.17 5.96 -12.56
N ILE A 465 22.03 6.64 -12.71
CA ILE A 465 21.30 6.68 -13.99
C ILE A 465 22.18 7.25 -15.11
N ASP A 466 22.87 8.36 -14.86
CA ASP A 466 23.76 9.00 -15.83
C ASP A 466 24.94 8.09 -16.20
N PHE A 467 25.54 7.44 -15.20
CA PHE A 467 26.66 6.53 -15.40
C PHE A 467 26.25 5.32 -16.26
N PHE A 468 25.14 4.65 -15.95
CA PHE A 468 24.65 3.51 -16.72
C PHE A 468 24.28 3.93 -18.15
N ASN A 469 23.60 5.06 -18.33
CA ASN A 469 23.26 5.58 -19.66
C ASN A 469 24.48 5.86 -20.56
N LYS A 470 25.66 6.09 -19.97
CA LYS A 470 26.90 6.41 -20.70
C LYS A 470 27.81 5.20 -20.93
N ASN A 471 27.79 4.23 -20.02
CA ASN A 471 28.82 3.19 -19.94
C ASN A 471 28.31 1.76 -20.17
N GLU A 472 26.99 1.52 -20.18
CA GLU A 472 26.47 0.17 -20.38
C GLU A 472 26.76 -0.37 -21.78
N ILE A 473 27.02 -1.67 -21.87
CA ILE A 473 27.23 -2.39 -23.13
C ILE A 473 26.02 -3.28 -23.36
N VAL A 474 25.19 -2.93 -24.34
CA VAL A 474 23.97 -3.66 -24.68
C VAL A 474 24.30 -4.77 -25.68
N ALA A 475 24.35 -6.00 -25.21
CA ALA A 475 24.68 -7.20 -26.01
C ALA A 475 23.99 -8.46 -25.43
N ASN A 476 24.20 -9.61 -26.08
CA ASN A 476 23.81 -10.94 -25.59
C ASN A 476 24.48 -11.28 -24.27
N THR A 477 23.96 -12.24 -23.49
CA THR A 477 24.34 -12.45 -22.08
C THR A 477 25.33 -13.61 -21.90
N ASP A 478 26.45 -13.38 -21.20
CA ASP A 478 27.41 -14.42 -20.77
C ASP A 478 27.56 -14.44 -19.23
N ILE A 479 26.71 -15.24 -18.59
CA ILE A 479 26.70 -15.35 -17.13
C ILE A 479 27.91 -16.13 -16.59
N LYS A 480 28.51 -17.01 -17.38
CA LYS A 480 29.68 -17.80 -16.96
C LYS A 480 30.91 -16.93 -16.83
N LEU A 481 31.21 -16.09 -17.83
CA LEU A 481 32.30 -15.11 -17.72
C LEU A 481 32.11 -14.19 -16.52
N THR A 482 30.85 -13.87 -16.21
CA THR A 482 30.50 -13.04 -15.05
C THR A 482 30.85 -13.74 -13.73
N ILE A 483 30.45 -15.01 -13.57
CA ILE A 483 30.79 -15.82 -12.38
C ILE A 483 32.31 -16.04 -12.27
N ASP A 484 32.99 -16.30 -13.40
CA ASP A 484 34.44 -16.44 -13.44
C ASP A 484 35.16 -15.15 -13.00
N LEU A 485 34.68 -13.98 -13.45
CA LEU A 485 35.20 -12.68 -13.01
C LEU A 485 34.99 -12.45 -11.51
N VAL A 486 33.80 -12.75 -10.98
CA VAL A 486 33.53 -12.64 -9.53
C VAL A 486 34.50 -13.52 -8.75
N SER A 487 34.64 -14.79 -9.13
CA SER A 487 35.56 -15.72 -8.48
C SER A 487 37.00 -15.21 -8.50
N GLN A 488 37.44 -14.62 -9.61
CA GLN A 488 38.77 -14.01 -9.71
C GLN A 488 38.94 -12.80 -8.79
N LEU A 489 37.96 -11.90 -8.72
CA LEU A 489 38.01 -10.72 -7.85
C LEU A 489 38.07 -11.12 -6.38
N MET A 490 37.35 -12.18 -5.98
CA MET A 490 37.27 -12.65 -4.60
C MET A 490 38.51 -13.38 -4.10
N ARG A 491 39.37 -13.91 -4.99
CA ARG A 491 40.65 -14.50 -4.57
C ARG A 491 41.60 -13.50 -3.92
N ASN A 492 41.45 -12.21 -4.23
CA ASN A 492 42.34 -11.14 -3.81
C ASN A 492 41.73 -10.24 -2.72
N GLN A 493 40.64 -10.66 -2.08
CA GLN A 493 40.00 -9.90 -1.00
C GLN A 493 40.09 -10.66 0.32
N ASP A 494 40.29 -9.92 1.41
CA ASP A 494 40.39 -10.46 2.77
C ASP A 494 39.02 -10.63 3.46
N PHE A 495 37.92 -10.46 2.72
CA PHE A 495 36.55 -10.66 3.21
C PHE A 495 35.80 -11.69 2.35
N LYS A 496 34.82 -12.37 2.96
CA LYS A 496 33.91 -13.29 2.26
C LYS A 496 32.62 -12.56 1.89
N LEU A 497 32.05 -12.95 0.74
CA LEU A 497 30.71 -12.50 0.35
C LEU A 497 29.64 -13.31 1.08
N ASP A 498 28.67 -12.60 1.64
CA ASP A 498 27.44 -13.19 2.17
C ASP A 498 26.54 -13.62 1.01
N MET A 499 26.45 -12.77 -0.03
CA MET A 499 25.62 -13.01 -1.20
C MET A 499 26.20 -12.39 -2.48
N ILE A 500 25.94 -13.03 -3.61
CA ILE A 500 26.03 -12.43 -4.95
C ILE A 500 24.59 -12.28 -5.45
N LEU A 501 24.18 -11.05 -5.74
CA LEU A 501 22.82 -10.73 -6.18
C LEU A 501 22.83 -10.34 -7.66
N PHE A 502 22.36 -11.25 -8.50
CA PHE A 502 22.14 -11.05 -9.93
C PHE A 502 20.76 -10.42 -10.16
N ILE A 503 20.72 -9.23 -10.76
CA ILE A 503 19.49 -8.52 -11.14
C ILE A 503 19.38 -8.56 -12.66
N THR A 504 18.41 -9.33 -13.16
CA THR A 504 18.34 -9.77 -14.57
C THR A 504 16.88 -10.00 -14.98
N ASP A 505 16.60 -10.29 -16.25
CA ASP A 505 15.33 -10.85 -16.70
C ASP A 505 15.38 -12.39 -16.82
N THR A 506 16.51 -13.00 -16.45
CA THR A 506 16.82 -14.44 -16.50
C THR A 506 16.88 -15.05 -17.91
N GLN A 507 16.96 -14.24 -18.96
CA GLN A 507 17.23 -14.71 -20.32
C GLN A 507 18.74 -14.85 -20.52
N PHE A 508 19.29 -16.00 -20.13
CA PHE A 508 20.69 -16.34 -20.39
C PHE A 508 20.81 -17.07 -21.73
N ASP A 509 21.64 -16.55 -22.65
CA ASP A 509 21.80 -17.13 -23.98
C ASP A 509 22.52 -18.48 -23.93
N GLU A 510 23.56 -18.61 -23.08
CA GLU A 510 24.27 -19.87 -22.86
C GLU A 510 25.02 -19.84 -21.51
N ILE A 511 24.91 -20.90 -20.69
CA ILE A 511 25.59 -20.97 -19.38
C ILE A 511 26.95 -21.68 -19.54
N THR A 512 26.97 -22.83 -20.20
CA THR A 512 28.22 -23.51 -20.59
C THR A 512 27.96 -24.35 -21.85
N THR A 513 29.02 -24.70 -22.60
CA THR A 513 28.93 -25.65 -23.72
C THR A 513 28.45 -27.06 -23.30
N ASP A 514 28.50 -27.36 -21.99
CA ASP A 514 27.98 -28.57 -21.37
C ASP A 514 26.66 -28.25 -20.64
N ARG A 515 25.52 -28.74 -21.14
CA ARG A 515 24.16 -28.43 -20.64
C ARG A 515 23.84 -29.00 -19.24
N ARG A 516 24.85 -29.43 -18.47
CA ARG A 516 24.69 -30.16 -17.20
C ARG A 516 24.60 -29.29 -15.96
N PHE A 517 24.88 -27.99 -16.05
CA PHE A 517 24.87 -27.07 -14.91
C PHE A 517 24.00 -25.84 -15.17
N THR A 518 23.19 -25.49 -14.18
CA THR A 518 22.53 -24.19 -14.07
C THR A 518 23.51 -23.10 -13.63
N ALA A 519 23.17 -21.83 -13.83
CA ALA A 519 24.01 -20.70 -13.43
C ALA A 519 24.22 -20.66 -11.91
N GLY A 520 23.18 -21.06 -11.15
CA GLY A 520 23.26 -21.20 -9.70
C GLY A 520 24.26 -22.29 -9.29
N GLU A 521 24.18 -23.48 -9.86
CA GLU A 521 25.12 -24.58 -9.56
C GLU A 521 26.56 -24.20 -9.91
N TYR A 522 26.77 -23.54 -11.05
CA TYR A 522 28.10 -23.06 -11.44
C TYR A 522 28.64 -22.00 -10.48
N CYS A 523 27.78 -21.07 -10.04
CA CYS A 523 28.13 -20.08 -9.03
C CYS A 523 28.56 -20.75 -7.72
N LYS A 524 27.80 -21.76 -7.25
CA LYS A 524 28.11 -22.50 -6.02
C LYS A 524 29.40 -23.31 -6.12
N GLN A 525 29.71 -23.86 -7.29
CA GLN A 525 30.98 -24.55 -7.53
C GLN A 525 32.18 -23.61 -7.42
N LYS A 526 32.05 -22.39 -7.93
CA LYS A 526 33.14 -21.40 -7.96
C LYS A 526 33.30 -20.61 -6.66
N LEU A 527 32.20 -20.44 -5.93
CA LEU A 527 32.11 -19.62 -4.71
C LEU A 527 31.33 -20.40 -3.64
N PRO A 528 31.93 -21.49 -3.09
CA PRO A 528 31.30 -22.30 -2.06
C PRO A 528 31.07 -21.48 -0.78
N GLY A 529 29.91 -21.68 -0.15
CA GLY A 529 29.53 -20.95 1.08
C GLY A 529 28.88 -19.58 0.88
N THR A 530 28.90 -19.00 -0.33
CA THR A 530 28.23 -17.73 -0.64
C THR A 530 26.82 -17.97 -1.20
N LEU A 531 25.82 -17.18 -0.79
CA LEU A 531 24.49 -17.25 -1.41
C LEU A 531 24.48 -16.71 -2.83
N ALA A 532 23.73 -17.35 -3.72
CA ALA A 532 23.54 -16.90 -5.10
C ALA A 532 22.08 -16.49 -5.31
N GLY A 533 21.80 -15.18 -5.31
CA GLY A 533 20.47 -14.64 -5.54
C GLY A 533 20.27 -14.26 -7.00
N PHE A 534 19.20 -14.74 -7.62
CA PHE A 534 18.79 -14.40 -8.98
C PHE A 534 17.43 -13.71 -8.93
N TRP A 535 17.42 -12.41 -9.19
CA TRP A 535 16.23 -11.58 -9.19
C TRP A 535 15.80 -11.27 -10.63
N ASN A 536 14.79 -11.99 -11.10
CA ASN A 536 14.09 -11.72 -12.36
C ASN A 536 13.18 -10.48 -12.22
N VAL A 537 13.62 -9.33 -12.72
CA VAL A 537 12.87 -8.06 -12.69
C VAL A 537 11.90 -7.88 -13.87
N ASN A 538 11.86 -8.82 -14.81
CA ASN A 538 10.90 -8.85 -15.94
C ASN A 538 9.73 -9.82 -15.71
N GLY A 539 9.69 -10.48 -14.54
CA GLY A 539 8.65 -11.43 -14.18
C GLY A 539 7.25 -10.82 -14.06
N VAL A 540 6.23 -11.58 -14.48
CA VAL A 540 4.81 -11.18 -14.47
C VAL A 540 4.10 -11.58 -13.16
N HIS A 541 4.71 -12.43 -12.33
CA HIS A 541 4.05 -13.00 -11.16
C HIS A 541 3.87 -11.97 -10.04
N THR A 542 2.61 -11.79 -9.61
CA THR A 542 2.19 -10.89 -8.53
C THR A 542 2.25 -11.53 -7.14
N GLU A 543 2.39 -12.86 -7.08
CA GLU A 543 2.52 -13.57 -5.81
C GLU A 543 3.90 -13.32 -5.22
N THR A 544 3.93 -12.75 -4.02
CA THR A 544 5.17 -12.51 -3.29
C THR A 544 5.55 -13.82 -2.61
N LEU A 545 6.23 -14.70 -3.34
CA LEU A 545 6.90 -15.83 -2.71
C LEU A 545 8.10 -15.28 -1.91
N PRO A 546 8.29 -15.71 -0.65
CA PRO A 546 9.44 -15.28 0.12
C PRO A 546 10.74 -15.70 -0.59
N ALA A 547 11.77 -14.87 -0.49
CA ALA A 547 13.07 -15.10 -1.12
C ALA A 547 13.86 -16.20 -0.37
N GLU A 548 13.35 -17.43 -0.38
CA GLU A 548 13.93 -18.54 0.36
C GLU A 548 15.11 -19.17 -0.41
N PRO A 549 16.25 -19.44 0.27
CA PRO A 549 17.34 -20.20 -0.34
C PRO A 549 16.96 -21.66 -0.47
N SER A 550 17.19 -22.22 -1.66
CA SER A 550 17.20 -23.67 -1.88
C SER A 550 18.27 -24.39 -1.05
N GLU A 551 18.25 -25.72 -1.06
CA GLU A 551 19.23 -26.59 -0.37
C GLU A 551 20.69 -26.27 -0.74
N ASN A 552 20.92 -25.74 -1.94
CA ASN A 552 22.25 -25.37 -2.44
C ASN A 552 22.62 -23.90 -2.17
N GLY A 553 21.79 -23.13 -1.44
CA GLY A 553 22.00 -21.70 -1.19
C GLY A 553 21.77 -20.82 -2.42
N ILE A 554 20.91 -21.25 -3.35
CA ILE A 554 20.46 -20.48 -4.50
C ILE A 554 19.08 -19.90 -4.18
N ILE A 555 18.89 -18.60 -4.38
CA ILE A 555 17.63 -17.87 -4.17
C ILE A 555 17.13 -17.39 -5.53
N MET A 556 15.84 -17.58 -5.82
CA MET A 556 15.21 -17.09 -7.04
C MET A 556 13.99 -16.23 -6.69
N VAL A 557 13.97 -15.00 -7.20
CA VAL A 557 12.86 -14.06 -7.01
C VAL A 557 12.41 -13.56 -8.38
N SER A 558 11.10 -13.45 -8.60
CA SER A 558 10.53 -13.03 -9.88
C SER A 558 9.47 -11.95 -9.68
N GLY A 559 9.55 -10.89 -10.46
CA GLY A 559 8.74 -9.68 -10.32
C GLY A 559 9.42 -8.61 -9.47
N PHE A 560 8.72 -7.50 -9.25
CA PHE A 560 9.22 -6.39 -8.43
C PHE A 560 8.09 -5.69 -7.67
N ASN A 561 8.14 -5.75 -6.32
CA ASN A 561 7.30 -4.96 -5.42
C ASN A 561 8.05 -4.66 -4.09
N ALA A 562 7.50 -3.80 -3.22
CA ALA A 562 8.17 -3.46 -1.94
C ALA A 562 8.42 -4.67 -1.04
N LYS A 563 7.46 -5.58 -0.94
CA LYS A 563 7.58 -6.77 -0.08
C LYS A 563 8.67 -7.73 -0.55
N MET A 564 8.96 -7.79 -1.85
CA MET A 564 10.07 -8.59 -2.38
C MET A 564 11.43 -8.01 -1.99
N LEU A 565 11.55 -6.68 -1.95
CA LEU A 565 12.76 -6.01 -1.46
C LEU A 565 12.97 -6.28 0.02
N ASP A 566 11.91 -6.16 0.83
CA ASP A 566 11.94 -6.51 2.26
C ASP A 566 12.32 -7.99 2.45
N SER A 567 11.71 -8.90 1.69
CA SER A 567 12.00 -10.34 1.80
C SER A 567 13.43 -10.72 1.41
N ILE A 568 14.00 -10.13 0.36
CA ILE A 568 15.42 -10.37 0.02
C ILE A 568 16.33 -9.81 1.12
N PHE A 569 16.00 -8.64 1.66
CA PHE A 569 16.76 -8.05 2.75
C PHE A 569 16.74 -8.92 4.01
N ASP A 570 15.57 -9.45 4.39
CA ASP A 570 15.43 -10.38 5.50
C ASP A 570 16.26 -11.65 5.28
N THR A 571 16.26 -12.20 4.06
CA THR A 571 17.09 -13.36 3.72
C THR A 571 18.59 -13.04 3.81
N VAL A 572 19.02 -11.87 3.32
CA VAL A 572 20.42 -11.41 3.44
C VAL A 572 20.82 -11.27 4.91
N ASN A 573 19.94 -10.74 5.76
CA ASN A 573 20.20 -10.62 7.20
C ASN A 573 20.29 -11.98 7.88
N ALA A 574 19.32 -12.87 7.67
CA ALA A 574 19.28 -14.18 8.30
C ALA A 574 20.47 -15.08 7.91
N ALA A 575 20.96 -14.95 6.67
CA ALA A 575 22.09 -15.74 6.18
C ALA A 575 23.43 -15.47 6.88
N SER A 576 23.52 -14.35 7.59
CA SER A 576 24.77 -13.86 8.19
C SER A 576 24.96 -14.23 9.67
N GLU A 577 23.94 -14.79 10.33
CA GLU A 577 23.94 -15.00 11.79
C GLU A 577 24.25 -16.44 12.22
N ILE A 578 24.31 -17.39 11.29
CA ILE A 578 24.51 -18.82 11.59
C ILE A 578 25.49 -19.40 10.57
N SER A 579 26.46 -20.23 11.01
CA SER A 579 27.33 -20.93 10.06
C SER A 579 26.48 -21.90 9.22
N PHE A 580 26.74 -21.96 7.90
CA PHE A 580 26.00 -22.82 6.97
C PHE A 580 25.97 -24.30 7.43
N GLU A 581 27.03 -24.75 8.10
CA GLU A 581 27.17 -26.08 8.67
C GLU A 581 26.34 -26.27 9.96
N ASP A 582 26.20 -25.25 10.81
CA ASP A 582 25.37 -25.29 12.04
C ASP A 582 23.87 -25.22 11.70
N LEU A 583 23.51 -24.45 10.68
CA LEU A 583 22.16 -24.36 10.13
C LEU A 583 21.72 -25.69 9.50
N LYS A 584 22.68 -26.43 8.93
CA LYS A 584 22.50 -27.77 8.35
C LYS A 584 22.41 -28.84 9.43
N LEU A 585 23.30 -28.84 10.44
CA LEU A 585 23.31 -29.82 11.54
C LEU A 585 22.06 -29.73 12.43
N GLN A 586 21.62 -28.52 12.79
CA GLN A 586 20.39 -28.32 13.56
C GLN A 586 19.15 -28.78 12.78
N ARG A 587 19.14 -28.64 11.45
CA ARG A 587 17.98 -28.95 10.61
C ARG A 587 17.94 -30.40 10.13
N GLU A 588 19.07 -31.10 9.98
CA GLU A 588 19.12 -32.55 9.75
C GLU A 588 18.65 -33.34 10.99
N ALA A 589 19.06 -32.91 12.19
CA ALA A 589 18.58 -33.47 13.44
C ALA A 589 17.08 -33.24 13.63
N ALA A 590 16.58 -32.04 13.29
CA ALA A 590 15.14 -31.74 13.29
C ALA A 590 14.37 -32.54 12.23
N ARG A 591 14.91 -32.72 11.01
CA ARG A 591 14.27 -33.44 9.91
C ARG A 591 14.15 -34.94 10.16
N LYS A 592 15.17 -35.56 10.77
CA LYS A 592 15.16 -36.99 11.11
C LYS A 592 14.21 -37.30 12.28
N ALA A 593 14.21 -36.44 13.30
CA ALA A 593 13.21 -36.48 14.37
C ALA A 593 11.78 -36.17 13.84
N PHE A 594 11.66 -35.31 12.84
CA PHE A 594 10.40 -34.97 12.17
C PHE A 594 9.88 -36.10 11.30
N GLU A 595 10.70 -36.86 10.57
CA GLU A 595 10.23 -37.96 9.71
C GLU A 595 9.77 -39.19 10.51
N GLU A 596 10.45 -39.54 11.60
CA GLU A 596 10.06 -40.63 12.50
C GLU A 596 8.83 -40.26 13.35
N ASN A 597 8.74 -39.01 13.84
CA ASN A 597 7.50 -38.51 14.44
C ASN A 597 6.39 -38.43 13.38
N ARG A 598 6.59 -37.83 12.19
CA ARG A 598 5.58 -37.66 11.14
C ARG A 598 4.89 -38.95 10.69
N ALA A 599 5.51 -40.13 10.79
CA ALA A 599 4.83 -41.39 10.46
C ALA A 599 3.81 -41.84 11.54
N GLN A 600 4.13 -41.67 12.83
CA GLN A 600 3.21 -41.97 13.95
C GLN A 600 2.27 -40.80 14.26
N GLU A 601 2.80 -39.59 14.13
CA GLU A 601 2.16 -38.30 14.25
C GLU A 601 1.22 -38.06 13.05
N MET A 602 1.41 -38.58 11.83
CA MET A 602 0.39 -38.42 10.75
C MET A 602 -0.95 -39.09 11.07
N LEU A 603 -0.92 -40.25 11.73
CA LEU A 603 -2.14 -40.95 12.12
C LEU A 603 -2.80 -40.25 13.33
N ARG A 604 -1.98 -39.81 14.29
CA ARG A 604 -2.43 -39.04 15.46
C ARG A 604 -2.88 -37.62 15.09
N LEU A 605 -2.20 -36.95 14.15
CA LEU A 605 -2.51 -35.65 13.56
C LEU A 605 -3.74 -35.70 12.67
N GLN A 606 -4.07 -36.81 12.01
CA GLN A 606 -5.36 -36.88 11.33
C GLN A 606 -6.52 -36.86 12.33
N GLU A 607 -6.36 -37.47 13.50
CA GLU A 607 -7.35 -37.43 14.59
C GLU A 607 -7.27 -36.16 15.45
N GLU A 608 -6.07 -35.62 15.68
CA GLU A 608 -5.82 -34.37 16.40
C GLU A 608 -6.08 -33.15 15.53
N GLU A 609 -5.82 -33.15 14.22
CA GLU A 609 -6.27 -32.10 13.28
C GLU A 609 -7.78 -32.13 13.16
N ARG A 610 -8.44 -33.30 13.18
CA ARG A 610 -9.90 -33.34 13.19
C ARG A 610 -10.46 -32.71 14.47
N ARG A 611 -9.91 -33.04 15.64
CA ARG A 611 -10.29 -32.41 16.91
C ARG A 611 -9.89 -30.93 16.99
N ALA A 612 -8.70 -30.56 16.52
CA ALA A 612 -8.18 -29.20 16.53
C ALA A 612 -8.84 -28.33 15.45
N GLU A 613 -9.35 -28.90 14.36
CA GLU A 613 -10.22 -28.20 13.40
C GLU A 613 -11.60 -27.96 14.01
N GLU A 614 -12.18 -28.97 14.67
CA GLU A 614 -13.43 -28.79 15.44
C GLU A 614 -13.27 -27.73 16.56
N GLU A 615 -12.14 -27.73 17.27
CA GLU A 615 -11.82 -26.77 18.34
C GLU A 615 -11.43 -25.38 17.79
N ARG A 616 -10.70 -25.30 16.68
CA ARG A 616 -10.41 -24.03 15.97
C ARG A 616 -11.67 -23.41 15.39
N GLN A 617 -12.60 -24.21 14.86
CA GLN A 617 -13.88 -23.71 14.38
C GLN A 617 -14.75 -23.19 15.53
N LEU A 618 -14.76 -23.88 16.68
CA LEU A 618 -15.45 -23.44 17.88
C LEU A 618 -14.84 -22.13 18.44
N ASN A 619 -13.51 -22.05 18.51
CA ASN A 619 -12.79 -20.87 19.00
C ASN A 619 -12.94 -19.68 18.03
N THR A 620 -12.83 -19.90 16.72
CA THR A 620 -13.06 -18.87 15.71
C THR A 620 -14.50 -18.34 15.78
N TYR A 621 -15.48 -19.22 15.99
CA TYR A 621 -16.86 -18.80 16.16
C TYR A 621 -17.10 -18.04 17.47
N GLN A 622 -16.48 -18.47 18.56
CA GLN A 622 -16.55 -17.72 19.82
C GLN A 622 -15.92 -16.33 19.67
N MET A 623 -14.76 -16.23 19.01
CA MET A 623 -14.15 -14.94 18.66
C MET A 623 -15.06 -14.08 17.76
N ILE A 624 -15.81 -14.68 16.84
CA ILE A 624 -16.79 -13.96 16.01
C ILE A 624 -17.89 -13.38 16.89
N LEU A 625 -18.43 -14.16 17.83
CA LEU A 625 -19.47 -13.71 18.74
C LEU A 625 -18.95 -12.63 19.68
N ASP A 626 -17.80 -12.83 20.30
CA ASP A 626 -17.15 -11.85 21.18
C ASP A 626 -16.88 -10.55 20.42
N PHE A 627 -16.48 -10.64 19.15
CA PHE A 627 -16.35 -9.46 18.29
C PHE A 627 -17.70 -8.80 18.00
N CYS A 628 -18.72 -9.58 17.63
CA CYS A 628 -20.05 -9.05 17.34
C CYS A 628 -20.70 -8.42 18.57
N ASP A 629 -20.34 -8.89 19.76
CA ASP A 629 -20.87 -8.42 21.03
C ASP A 629 -19.98 -7.35 21.68
N GLY A 630 -18.79 -7.08 21.15
CA GLY A 630 -17.85 -6.06 21.64
C GLY A 630 -18.13 -4.63 21.15
N GLU A 631 -17.37 -3.66 21.67
CA GLU A 631 -17.60 -2.21 21.49
C GLU A 631 -17.78 -1.73 20.04
N PHE A 632 -17.09 -2.40 19.09
CA PHE A 632 -17.22 -2.12 17.66
C PHE A 632 -18.68 -2.15 17.17
N SER A 633 -19.50 -3.03 17.73
CA SER A 633 -20.88 -3.24 17.31
C SER A 633 -21.86 -2.26 17.93
N TYR A 634 -21.50 -1.58 19.02
CA TYR A 634 -22.42 -0.77 19.81
C TYR A 634 -23.12 0.32 18.97
N PRO A 635 -22.45 1.04 18.05
CA PRO A 635 -23.15 2.03 17.23
C PRO A 635 -24.26 1.43 16.35
N ILE A 636 -24.07 0.22 15.81
CA ILE A 636 -25.11 -0.50 15.05
C ILE A 636 -26.19 -0.99 16.00
N ARG A 637 -25.82 -1.74 17.03
CA ARG A 637 -26.77 -2.41 17.93
C ARG A 637 -27.65 -1.39 18.66
N ARG A 638 -27.08 -0.28 19.14
CA ARG A 638 -27.82 0.83 19.79
C ARG A 638 -28.82 1.49 18.84
N LYS A 639 -28.47 1.67 17.56
CA LYS A 639 -29.40 2.25 16.58
C LYS A 639 -30.49 1.28 16.15
N LEU A 640 -30.18 -0.01 16.08
CA LEU A 640 -31.17 -1.04 15.79
C LEU A 640 -32.14 -1.23 16.96
N SER A 641 -31.68 -1.20 18.21
CA SER A 641 -32.54 -1.34 19.40
C SER A 641 -33.43 -0.12 19.64
N ALA A 642 -33.07 1.04 19.11
CA ALA A 642 -33.90 2.24 19.14
C ALA A 642 -35.09 2.19 18.15
N LEU A 643 -35.18 1.17 17.28
CA LEU A 643 -36.27 1.04 16.34
C LEU A 643 -37.53 0.52 17.05
N VAL A 644 -38.56 1.37 17.18
CA VAL A 644 -39.83 1.02 17.84
C VAL A 644 -40.81 0.21 16.96
N SER A 645 -40.40 -0.11 15.73
CA SER A 645 -41.25 -0.83 14.76
C SER A 645 -40.37 -1.54 13.72
N GLY A 646 -40.90 -2.58 13.09
CA GLY A 646 -40.17 -3.36 12.08
C GLY A 646 -39.48 -4.60 12.63
N ILE A 647 -38.54 -5.12 11.86
CA ILE A 647 -37.86 -6.40 12.17
C ILE A 647 -37.04 -6.34 13.47
N PHE A 648 -36.69 -5.15 13.94
CA PHE A 648 -35.98 -4.92 15.21
C PHE A 648 -36.86 -4.28 16.30
N ALA A 649 -38.20 -4.28 16.15
CA ALA A 649 -39.11 -3.63 17.12
C ALA A 649 -38.96 -4.13 18.56
N GLU A 650 -38.67 -5.42 18.71
CA GLU A 650 -38.50 -6.11 19.99
C GLU A 650 -37.03 -6.38 20.31
N TYR A 651 -36.11 -5.81 19.52
CA TYR A 651 -34.67 -5.99 19.72
C TYR A 651 -34.17 -5.14 20.88
N ILE A 652 -33.63 -5.79 21.90
CA ILE A 652 -33.06 -5.13 23.08
C ILE A 652 -31.54 -5.25 22.99
N PHE A 653 -30.86 -4.14 23.22
CA PHE A 653 -29.41 -4.11 23.37
C PHE A 653 -29.08 -3.34 24.65
N ASP A 654 -28.65 -4.08 25.67
CA ASP A 654 -28.14 -3.52 26.91
C ASP A 654 -26.65 -3.25 26.74
N GLU A 655 -26.29 -1.96 26.71
CA GLU A 655 -24.90 -1.55 26.59
C GLU A 655 -24.17 -1.87 27.90
N PRO A 656 -23.04 -2.61 27.87
CA PRO A 656 -22.27 -2.90 29.07
C PRO A 656 -21.84 -1.61 29.76
N VAL A 657 -22.07 -1.52 31.07
CA VAL A 657 -21.63 -0.38 31.89
C VAL A 657 -20.10 -0.35 31.88
N SER A 658 -19.50 0.76 31.44
CA SER A 658 -18.04 0.93 31.52
C SER A 658 -17.62 0.96 32.99
N ASP A 659 -16.66 0.12 33.38
CA ASP A 659 -16.11 0.07 34.75
C ASP A 659 -15.42 1.39 35.19
N ASP A 660 -15.30 2.38 34.30
CA ASP A 660 -14.70 3.70 34.58
C ASP A 660 -15.58 4.67 35.40
N VAL A 661 -16.70 4.22 35.98
CA VAL A 661 -17.55 5.06 36.87
C VAL A 661 -17.79 4.40 38.24
N ILE A 662 -16.74 3.80 38.82
CA ILE A 662 -16.67 3.51 40.26
C ILE A 662 -15.40 4.17 40.84
N SER A 663 -15.36 5.50 40.82
CA SER A 663 -14.51 6.28 41.72
C SER A 663 -15.00 7.73 41.80
N GLU A 664 -16.19 7.97 42.33
CA GLU A 664 -16.55 9.27 42.92
C GLU A 664 -17.81 9.14 43.79
N GLU A 665 -17.69 8.38 44.89
CA GLU A 665 -18.44 8.66 46.12
C GLU A 665 -17.44 8.74 47.27
N ASN A 666 -17.09 9.98 47.59
CA ASN A 666 -16.78 10.48 48.95
C ASN A 666 -17.33 11.90 49.04
#